data_AF-A0A2N6K4M4-F1
#
_entry.id   AF-A0A2N6K4M4-F1
#
_cell.length_a   1.000
_cell.length_b   1.000
_cell.length_c   1.000
_cell.angle_alpha   90.00
_cell.angle_beta   90.00
_cell.angle_gamma   90.00
#
_symmetry.space_group_name_H-M   'P 1'
#
loop_
_entity.id
_entity.type
_entity.pdbx_description
1 polymer ?
#
loop_
_entity_poly.entity_id
_entity_poly.type
_entity_poly.pdbx_seq_one_letter_code
_entity_poly.pdbx_strand_id
1 'polypeptide(L)'
;MKRLTFYVVALHSLFLGIVIANAKTLAVEVGNQKRETASVSPSVSIPMSSPLPLSKVWVINNQKSQHQSFIWVQDTKKTGQQPFLLIAKDSEKPDKDKPEKPDEKPDSTSKPSKKDDLEDFNEVIKDTQKQQGLFTLYRNKDENKIYLEIKPEQLNKNFLATATLESGIGEAGIYSGMPLQDFLFYFQQVDKKLNFVVRNVNFRTREGDPQARSLARSFSDSVLYSIEIKSIHPQRKSILIDLSDLLLTDLAGLTSSLGLPGSADESYFGNAKVFPQNVEIESVMNFSGSSSDDEDEEDSDQTLGFISVPDSRGFTLRVHYSLSQLPNNNYQPRLADDRIGYFITAYQDLSNDERKEPFVRYINRWHLEKQDPNAPISPPKKPIVFWIDNAVPLEYRSAITEGVLMWNKAFEAAGFKDAIQVKQMPDNAKWEPADIRYNTIRWINTIDGYFAMGPSRVNPLTGEILNASILVDASFIRALKSEYRQIIQPNENERQTRTSLTAFMHNRLLCANGLEANKNQTKRKLFAKHLSKLAGEYDLCYGMEAANQFAFGSLAIRLLQPAPPSSEQVKNYIHQYLRLIIAHEVGHTLGLRHNFRGSTMLTPEQLNNTDITRNRGLVSSVMDYIPPNIAPQDQKQGDYFPQMVGPYDDWAIQYGYTQFPATTPVAEKPFLNKIAEKSDQPELTYATDEDMYDLDPTADAWDNSNNVLLYSRWQLENARIMWDRLNKRPPMDGDSYSDMREQFGTVLGNYFQNIYYATKYIGGQSFYRVHPSEKQQKLPFKAVPVEKQRQALALLQKYIFAEDAFNFSPDLLNKLAPSRWRHWGSSPRIGRLDYPIHDLVLFMQSLVLWDLLSGDRLSRLKDMEFKNKAENSLTLPELFDTLQNGIWTEVLKPEGKTITISSLRRGIQRQYVETLSEMVLRKQYVPEDARTLAWYKLKQLSEKLDNVRAEDEYTKAHLLETRDRIKKVLDAPLQGN
;
A
#
# COMPACT_ATOMS: atom_id res chain seq x y z
N MET A 1 35.79 44.13 -2.77
CA MET A 1 36.88 44.78 -2.00
C MET A 1 36.29 45.50 -0.80
N LYS A 2 36.91 45.31 0.38
CA LYS A 2 36.84 46.12 1.64
C LYS A 2 35.43 46.32 2.26
N ARG A 3 35.00 45.63 3.33
CA ARG A 3 35.56 45.27 4.66
C ARG A 3 35.51 46.43 5.68
N LEU A 4 35.01 46.09 6.87
CA LEU A 4 35.08 46.72 8.22
C LEU A 4 33.88 47.54 8.71
N THR A 5 33.48 47.57 10.00
CA THR A 5 33.59 46.74 11.24
C THR A 5 33.13 47.65 12.41
N PHE A 6 32.18 47.19 13.25
CA PHE A 6 31.91 47.42 14.71
C PHE A 6 32.05 48.83 15.40
N TYR A 7 31.62 49.19 16.63
CA TYR A 7 31.22 48.61 17.96
C TYR A 7 30.28 49.67 18.67
N VAL A 8 29.12 49.38 19.30
CA VAL A 8 28.81 49.04 20.74
C VAL A 8 28.48 50.21 21.72
N VAL A 9 27.68 49.86 22.76
CA VAL A 9 27.30 50.49 24.07
C VAL A 9 25.88 51.10 24.07
N ALA A 10 24.81 50.57 24.70
CA ALA A 10 24.48 49.99 26.03
C ALA A 10 23.92 51.02 27.05
N LEU A 11 22.75 50.71 27.67
CA LEU A 11 22.26 50.97 29.06
C LEU A 11 20.71 50.92 29.09
N HIS A 12 20.03 49.92 29.72
CA HIS A 12 19.60 49.84 31.14
C HIS A 12 18.73 51.05 31.58
N SER A 13 17.49 50.96 32.13
CA SER A 13 17.06 50.22 33.34
C SER A 13 15.54 50.37 33.64
N LEU A 14 14.93 49.30 34.18
CA LEU A 14 14.08 49.18 35.40
C LEU A 14 12.76 49.99 35.70
N PHE A 15 11.67 49.20 35.87
CA PHE A 15 10.77 48.99 37.05
C PHE A 15 9.65 49.97 37.55
N LEU A 16 8.67 49.29 38.20
CA LEU A 16 7.52 49.69 39.08
C LEU A 16 6.22 50.08 38.37
N GLY A 17 4.99 49.70 38.78
CA GLY A 17 4.47 48.95 39.94
C GLY A 17 3.03 49.41 40.26
N ILE A 18 2.22 48.54 40.91
CA ILE A 18 1.02 48.82 41.77
C ILE A 18 -0.38 48.85 41.07
N VAL A 19 -1.25 47.82 41.23
CA VAL A 19 -2.43 47.60 42.15
C VAL A 19 -3.57 48.65 41.97
N ILE A 20 -4.85 48.29 41.68
CA ILE A 20 -5.95 47.99 42.63
C ILE A 20 -7.17 47.32 41.93
N ALA A 21 -7.83 46.48 42.74
CA ALA A 21 -9.04 45.66 42.62
C ALA A 21 -10.34 46.30 42.09
N ASN A 22 -11.27 45.49 41.52
CA ASN A 22 -12.37 44.85 42.26
C ASN A 22 -13.28 43.97 41.39
N ALA A 23 -13.83 42.93 42.02
CA ALA A 23 -14.54 41.80 41.44
C ALA A 23 -16.08 41.98 41.36
N LYS A 24 -16.74 41.28 40.41
CA LYS A 24 -17.75 40.22 40.68
C LYS A 24 -18.38 39.65 39.37
N THR A 25 -18.19 38.34 39.17
CA THR A 25 -19.17 37.27 38.77
C THR A 25 -20.22 37.58 37.67
N LEU A 26 -20.53 36.74 36.69
CA LEU A 26 -20.59 35.27 36.55
C LEU A 26 -20.93 34.92 35.07
N ALA A 27 -20.70 33.66 34.68
CA ALA A 27 -21.26 32.91 33.53
C ALA A 27 -20.54 32.94 32.16
N VAL A 28 -19.70 31.91 31.98
CA VAL A 28 -19.57 30.96 30.85
C VAL A 28 -20.03 31.43 29.46
N GLU A 29 -19.08 31.64 28.56
CA GLU A 29 -19.28 31.45 27.12
C GLU A 29 -17.97 31.11 26.38
N VAL A 30 -18.15 30.42 25.26
CA VAL A 30 -17.21 29.57 24.50
C VAL A 30 -16.11 30.36 23.78
N GLY A 31 -14.85 29.92 23.92
CA GLY A 31 -13.66 30.59 23.37
C GLY A 31 -13.06 29.91 22.13
N ASN A 32 -13.32 30.52 20.98
CA ASN A 32 -12.62 30.36 19.69
C ASN A 32 -11.10 30.65 19.81
N GLN A 33 -10.25 29.80 19.23
CA GLN A 33 -8.84 30.13 18.95
C GLN A 33 -8.67 30.63 17.51
N LYS A 34 -8.21 31.87 17.37
CA LYS A 34 -7.64 32.46 16.14
C LYS A 34 -6.20 31.96 15.94
N ARG A 35 -5.84 31.63 14.70
CA ARG A 35 -4.48 31.44 14.20
C ARG A 35 -4.07 32.69 13.43
N GLU A 36 -2.94 33.30 13.80
CA GLU A 36 -2.17 34.21 12.95
C GLU A 36 -0.91 33.49 12.44
N THR A 37 -0.46 33.90 11.25
CA THR A 37 0.58 33.29 10.42
C THR A 37 1.98 33.80 10.79
N ALA A 38 3.01 32.97 10.63
CA ALA A 38 4.42 33.40 10.70
C ALA A 38 5.31 32.62 9.72
N SER A 39 6.14 33.37 8.98
CA SER A 39 7.19 32.92 8.07
C SER A 39 8.52 32.64 8.80
N VAL A 40 9.05 31.42 8.67
CA VAL A 40 10.45 30.91 8.48
C VAL A 40 11.61 31.90 8.84
N SER A 41 12.64 31.69 9.69
CA SER A 41 13.52 30.57 10.17
C SER A 41 14.49 31.13 11.26
N PRO A 42 15.49 30.43 11.87
CA PRO A 42 15.68 29.01 12.19
C PRO A 42 16.08 28.77 13.68
N SER A 43 15.50 27.77 14.36
CA SER A 43 16.18 27.01 15.43
C SER A 43 15.25 25.91 15.93
N VAL A 44 15.67 24.66 15.73
CA VAL A 44 15.00 23.48 16.24
C VAL A 44 15.20 23.43 17.75
N SER A 45 14.11 23.58 18.52
CA SER A 45 14.06 23.25 19.94
C SER A 45 13.29 21.94 20.10
N ILE A 46 13.96 20.93 20.62
CA ILE A 46 13.41 19.63 21.03
C ILE A 46 12.69 19.86 22.37
N PRO A 47 11.44 19.40 22.60
CA PRO A 47 10.84 19.45 23.92
C PRO A 47 11.51 18.38 24.81
N MET A 48 12.26 18.83 25.82
CA MET A 48 12.75 17.98 26.90
C MET A 48 11.58 17.46 27.74
N SER A 49 11.59 16.16 27.95
CA SER A 49 10.80 15.43 28.92
C SER A 49 10.99 15.94 30.35
N SER A 50 9.99 15.68 31.18
CA SER A 50 9.85 16.00 32.60
C SER A 50 11.15 15.88 33.44
N PRO A 51 11.38 16.76 34.43
CA PRO A 51 12.57 16.70 35.27
C PRO A 51 12.55 15.45 36.18
N LEU A 52 13.64 14.67 36.14
CA LEU A 52 13.89 13.54 37.04
C LEU A 52 13.82 13.97 38.53
N PRO A 53 13.35 13.10 39.44
CA PRO A 53 13.22 13.42 40.85
C PRO A 53 14.60 13.70 41.51
N LEU A 54 14.64 14.72 42.37
CA LEU A 54 15.80 15.15 43.17
C LEU A 54 16.25 14.04 44.13
N SER A 55 17.08 13.09 43.69
CA SER A 55 17.79 12.19 44.61
C SER A 55 19.15 11.68 44.09
N LYS A 56 20.19 12.16 44.79
CA LYS A 56 21.57 11.66 45.02
C LYS A 56 22.42 11.21 43.82
N VAL A 57 23.15 12.18 43.24
CA VAL A 57 24.20 11.92 42.26
C VAL A 57 25.57 11.93 42.93
N TRP A 58 26.48 11.04 42.51
CA TRP A 58 27.88 11.04 42.94
C TRP A 58 28.69 11.99 42.05
N VAL A 59 29.39 12.93 42.68
CA VAL A 59 30.24 13.91 42.00
C VAL A 59 31.70 13.55 42.27
N ILE A 60 32.52 13.46 41.21
CA ILE A 60 33.96 13.26 41.34
C ILE A 60 34.65 14.61 41.30
N ASN A 61 35.35 14.96 42.37
CA ASN A 61 36.26 16.10 42.40
C ASN A 61 37.61 15.62 42.93
N ASN A 62 38.70 15.85 42.19
CA ASN A 62 40.06 15.41 42.54
C ASN A 62 40.14 13.95 43.05
N GLN A 63 39.63 13.01 42.24
CA GLN A 63 39.70 11.55 42.44
C GLN A 63 39.00 10.99 43.69
N LYS A 64 38.15 11.76 44.39
CA LYS A 64 37.27 11.25 45.46
C LYS A 64 35.80 11.41 45.06
N SER A 65 35.01 10.35 45.25
CA SER A 65 33.56 10.36 45.05
C SER A 65 32.86 10.85 46.33
N GLN A 66 31.96 11.83 46.20
CA GLN A 66 31.14 12.33 47.31
C GLN A 66 29.68 12.50 46.87
N HIS A 67 28.75 12.34 47.82
CA HIS A 67 27.34 12.61 47.62
C HIS A 67 27.06 14.11 47.69
N GLN A 68 26.48 14.68 46.63
CA GLN A 68 26.04 16.09 46.61
C GLN A 68 24.68 16.26 45.92
N SER A 69 23.95 17.29 46.32
CA SER A 69 22.70 17.72 45.67
C SER A 69 23.04 18.37 44.32
N PHE A 70 22.52 17.82 43.22
CA PHE A 70 22.85 18.28 41.87
C PHE A 70 21.93 19.42 41.43
N ILE A 71 22.51 20.57 41.08
CA ILE A 71 21.79 21.72 40.50
C ILE A 71 22.32 21.93 39.09
N TRP A 72 21.42 21.94 38.09
CA TRP A 72 21.78 22.20 36.71
C TRP A 72 22.32 23.63 36.55
N VAL A 73 23.57 23.77 36.09
CA VAL A 73 24.12 25.07 35.69
C VAL A 73 23.50 25.44 34.34
N GLN A 74 22.48 26.29 34.34
CA GLN A 74 21.78 26.73 33.11
C GLN A 74 22.54 27.81 32.33
N ASP A 75 23.67 28.32 32.84
CA ASP A 75 24.51 29.31 32.16
C ASP A 75 25.56 28.63 31.26
N THR A 76 25.38 28.75 29.95
CA THR A 76 26.24 28.13 28.92
C THR A 76 27.69 28.63 28.97
N LYS A 77 27.97 29.78 29.60
CA LYS A 77 29.34 30.30 29.76
C LYS A 77 30.15 29.63 30.87
N LYS A 78 29.52 28.80 31.71
CA LYS A 78 30.17 28.09 32.84
C LYS A 78 30.22 26.57 32.66
N THR A 79 29.99 26.08 31.46
CA THR A 79 29.99 24.64 31.11
C THR A 79 31.28 23.91 31.49
N GLY A 80 32.44 24.59 31.49
CA GLY A 80 33.71 24.02 31.94
C GLY A 80 33.81 23.73 33.45
N GLN A 81 32.81 24.10 34.25
CA GLN A 81 32.76 23.87 35.70
C GLN A 81 31.82 22.72 36.09
N GLN A 82 31.21 22.01 35.12
CA GLN A 82 30.38 20.84 35.41
C GLN A 82 31.24 19.61 35.70
N PRO A 83 31.13 18.98 36.88
CA PRO A 83 31.88 17.77 37.19
C PRO A 83 31.26 16.53 36.52
N PHE A 84 32.12 15.57 36.16
CA PHE A 84 31.73 14.31 35.51
C PHE A 84 30.90 13.42 36.45
N LEU A 85 29.81 12.85 35.94
CA LEU A 85 28.88 11.99 36.70
C LEU A 85 29.09 10.51 36.39
N LEU A 86 29.02 9.67 37.42
CA LEU A 86 28.84 8.22 37.31
C LEU A 86 27.42 7.86 37.79
N ILE A 87 26.66 7.16 36.95
CA ILE A 87 25.37 6.56 37.33
C ILE A 87 25.67 5.15 37.83
N ALA A 88 25.43 4.89 39.12
CA ALA A 88 25.56 3.55 39.70
C ALA A 88 24.30 2.72 39.40
N LYS A 89 24.47 1.46 38.97
CA LYS A 89 23.39 0.46 38.93
C LYS A 89 23.06 0.02 40.35
N ASP A 90 21.77 -0.04 40.67
CA ASP A 90 21.26 -0.49 41.96
C ASP A 90 21.72 -1.92 42.28
N SER A 91 22.28 -2.09 43.48
CA SER A 91 22.47 -3.37 44.15
C SER A 91 21.72 -3.33 45.48
N GLU A 92 21.11 -4.46 45.80
CA GLU A 92 20.09 -4.70 46.81
C GLU A 92 20.40 -4.14 48.22
N LYS A 93 19.36 -3.67 48.91
CA LYS A 93 19.42 -3.35 50.34
C LYS A 93 18.99 -4.57 51.18
N PRO A 94 19.69 -4.85 52.30
CA PRO A 94 19.35 -5.93 53.21
C PRO A 94 18.32 -5.50 54.25
N ASP A 95 17.37 -6.38 54.54
CA ASP A 95 16.39 -6.23 55.62
C ASP A 95 16.99 -6.78 56.92
N LYS A 96 16.99 -5.95 57.97
CA LYS A 96 17.40 -6.31 59.34
C LYS A 96 16.15 -6.24 60.21
N ASP A 97 15.61 -7.38 60.61
CA ASP A 97 14.93 -7.58 61.91
C ASP A 97 14.44 -9.03 62.07
N LYS A 98 15.18 -9.84 62.84
CA LYS A 98 14.66 -10.92 63.73
C LYS A 98 15.78 -11.56 64.58
N PRO A 99 15.48 -12.00 65.82
CA PRO A 99 16.48 -12.26 66.86
C PRO A 99 17.05 -13.69 66.89
N GLU A 100 18.22 -13.82 67.53
CA GLU A 100 19.12 -14.97 67.66
C GLU A 100 18.55 -16.23 68.35
N LYS A 101 19.07 -17.40 67.94
CA LYS A 101 19.47 -18.52 68.82
C LYS A 101 20.69 -19.27 68.21
N PRO A 102 21.51 -19.96 69.02
CA PRO A 102 22.97 -19.98 68.84
C PRO A 102 23.59 -21.30 68.34
N ASP A 103 24.82 -21.15 67.84
CA ASP A 103 25.97 -22.08 67.76
C ASP A 103 25.83 -23.44 67.06
N GLU A 104 26.50 -23.55 65.90
CA GLU A 104 27.52 -24.60 65.68
C GLU A 104 28.49 -24.21 64.52
N LYS A 105 29.78 -24.46 64.76
CA LYS A 105 30.93 -24.29 63.85
C LYS A 105 31.49 -25.71 63.58
N PRO A 106 32.41 -25.88 62.62
CA PRO A 106 32.31 -25.70 61.17
C PRO A 106 32.55 -27.06 60.47
N ASP A 107 31.99 -27.30 59.28
CA ASP A 107 32.53 -28.38 58.44
C ASP A 107 32.92 -27.88 57.04
N SER A 108 34.15 -28.22 56.73
CA SER A 108 34.90 -27.85 55.56
C SER A 108 34.35 -28.56 54.33
N THR A 109 33.84 -27.81 53.35
CA THR A 109 34.01 -28.17 51.94
C THR A 109 33.98 -26.91 51.09
N SER A 110 35.17 -26.49 50.69
CA SER A 110 35.37 -25.55 49.59
C SER A 110 34.68 -26.10 48.33
N LYS A 111 33.56 -25.50 47.92
CA LYS A 111 33.06 -25.63 46.54
C LYS A 111 34.08 -25.01 45.59
N PRO A 112 34.57 -25.72 44.56
CA PRO A 112 35.38 -25.12 43.53
C PRO A 112 34.54 -24.17 42.67
N SER A 113 35.15 -23.06 42.26
CA SER A 113 34.65 -22.14 41.23
C SER A 113 34.21 -22.90 39.97
N LYS A 114 33.01 -22.61 39.45
CA LYS A 114 32.55 -23.09 38.13
C LYS A 114 33.58 -22.69 37.07
N LYS A 115 34.24 -23.68 36.49
CA LYS A 115 34.99 -23.53 35.24
C LYS A 115 34.00 -23.31 34.10
N ASP A 116 34.39 -22.40 33.24
CA ASP A 116 33.69 -21.87 32.10
C ASP A 116 34.05 -22.71 30.86
N ASP A 117 33.80 -24.03 30.95
CA ASP A 117 34.15 -25.05 29.95
C ASP A 117 32.94 -25.38 29.08
N LEU A 118 33.08 -25.21 27.76
CA LEU A 118 32.10 -25.64 26.75
C LEU A 118 31.76 -27.13 26.91
N GLU A 119 30.54 -27.52 26.54
CA GLU A 119 30.10 -28.91 26.62
C GLU A 119 30.87 -29.80 25.63
N ASP A 120 31.02 -31.11 25.93
CA ASP A 120 31.64 -32.05 24.99
C ASP A 120 30.76 -32.22 23.75
N PHE A 121 31.38 -32.16 22.57
CA PHE A 121 30.64 -32.16 21.31
C PHE A 121 29.76 -33.41 21.15
N ASN A 122 30.26 -34.59 21.53
CA ASN A 122 29.53 -35.85 21.36
C ASN A 122 28.42 -36.01 22.40
N GLU A 123 28.60 -35.44 23.59
CA GLU A 123 27.55 -35.40 24.61
C GLU A 123 26.38 -34.49 24.17
N VAL A 124 26.65 -33.31 23.61
CA VAL A 124 25.57 -32.39 23.14
C VAL A 124 24.73 -33.02 22.02
N ILE A 125 25.36 -33.75 21.09
CA ILE A 125 24.65 -34.37 19.95
C ILE A 125 24.15 -35.78 20.26
N LYS A 126 24.26 -36.24 21.50
CA LYS A 126 23.80 -37.57 21.87
C LYS A 126 22.29 -37.69 21.61
N ASP A 127 21.85 -38.88 21.17
CA ASP A 127 20.45 -39.18 20.86
C ASP A 127 19.81 -38.27 19.79
N THR A 128 20.63 -37.57 18.99
CA THR A 128 20.17 -36.76 17.86
C THR A 128 20.27 -37.49 16.52
N GLN A 129 19.37 -37.15 15.59
CA GLN A 129 19.47 -37.54 14.19
C GLN A 129 20.32 -36.54 13.42
N LYS A 130 21.45 -37.01 12.88
CA LYS A 130 22.34 -36.21 12.02
C LYS A 130 21.78 -36.10 10.59
N GLN A 131 21.75 -34.88 10.05
CA GLN A 131 21.37 -34.56 8.68
C GLN A 131 22.45 -33.68 8.04
N GLN A 132 23.00 -34.09 6.90
CA GLN A 132 24.12 -33.40 6.23
C GLN A 132 23.69 -32.68 4.95
N GLY A 133 24.23 -31.47 4.74
CA GLY A 133 24.11 -30.69 3.50
C GLY A 133 24.80 -29.33 3.66
N LEU A 134 24.14 -28.22 3.30
CA LEU A 134 24.73 -26.88 3.39
C LEU A 134 25.27 -26.61 4.80
N PHE A 135 24.42 -26.75 5.80
CA PHE A 135 24.82 -26.87 7.20
C PHE A 135 24.47 -28.28 7.69
N THR A 136 25.21 -28.79 8.66
CA THR A 136 24.86 -30.06 9.30
C THR A 136 23.89 -29.77 10.45
N LEU A 137 22.75 -30.46 10.47
CA LEU A 137 21.80 -30.42 11.58
C LEU A 137 21.90 -31.68 12.44
N TYR A 138 21.75 -31.52 13.75
CA TYR A 138 21.57 -32.60 14.71
C TYR A 138 20.23 -32.37 15.42
N ARG A 139 19.25 -33.22 15.14
CA ARG A 139 17.88 -33.03 15.61
C ARG A 139 17.49 -34.05 16.67
N ASN A 140 17.08 -33.58 17.85
CA ASN A 140 16.35 -34.36 18.84
C ASN A 140 14.87 -33.98 18.77
N LYS A 141 14.00 -34.91 18.39
CA LYS A 141 12.56 -34.64 18.30
C LYS A 141 11.88 -34.64 19.67
N ASP A 142 12.34 -35.47 20.59
CA ASP A 142 11.72 -35.65 21.90
C ASP A 142 11.99 -34.45 22.81
N GLU A 143 13.16 -33.83 22.68
CA GLU A 143 13.55 -32.61 23.41
C GLU A 143 13.23 -31.31 22.67
N ASN A 144 12.65 -31.39 21.45
CA ASN A 144 12.40 -30.24 20.60
C ASN A 144 13.67 -29.39 20.35
N LYS A 145 14.80 -30.05 20.05
CA LYS A 145 16.09 -29.39 19.82
C LYS A 145 16.63 -29.65 18.42
N ILE A 146 17.13 -28.58 17.80
CA ILE A 146 17.92 -28.65 16.57
C ILE A 146 19.23 -27.92 16.83
N TYR A 147 20.34 -28.64 16.75
CA TYR A 147 21.66 -28.03 16.79
C TYR A 147 22.19 -27.83 15.37
N LEU A 148 22.72 -26.63 15.11
CA LEU A 148 23.35 -26.26 13.86
C LEU A 148 24.86 -26.32 14.01
N GLU A 149 25.52 -27.11 13.17
CA GLU A 149 26.97 -27.17 13.12
C GLU A 149 27.50 -26.33 11.97
N ILE A 150 28.42 -25.42 12.30
CA ILE A 150 29.00 -24.42 11.41
C ILE A 150 30.50 -24.69 11.30
N LYS A 151 30.97 -24.93 10.09
CA LYS A 151 32.39 -25.18 9.81
C LYS A 151 33.17 -23.86 9.78
N PRO A 152 34.49 -23.86 10.09
CA PRO A 152 35.31 -22.65 10.06
C PRO A 152 35.22 -21.87 8.73
N GLU A 153 35.16 -22.56 7.59
CA GLU A 153 35.02 -21.96 6.26
C GLU A 153 33.65 -21.32 5.97
N GLN A 154 32.67 -21.51 6.85
CA GLN A 154 31.33 -20.91 6.76
C GLN A 154 31.22 -19.62 7.59
N LEU A 155 32.20 -19.32 8.45
CA LEU A 155 32.25 -18.06 9.19
C LEU A 155 32.59 -16.90 8.25
N ASN A 156 31.98 -15.74 8.50
CA ASN A 156 32.12 -14.52 7.72
C ASN A 156 31.74 -14.65 6.22
N LYS A 157 31.11 -15.76 5.84
CA LYS A 157 30.58 -16.01 4.50
C LYS A 157 29.12 -15.60 4.42
N ASN A 158 28.74 -14.92 3.34
CA ASN A 158 27.36 -14.48 3.13
C ASN A 158 26.46 -15.66 2.72
N PHE A 159 25.28 -15.71 3.32
CA PHE A 159 24.16 -16.60 3.01
C PHE A 159 22.88 -15.75 2.94
N LEU A 160 21.82 -16.32 2.36
CA LEU A 160 20.49 -15.69 2.32
C LEU A 160 19.56 -16.46 3.27
N ALA A 161 18.97 -15.75 4.23
CA ALA A 161 17.88 -16.27 5.05
C ALA A 161 16.57 -15.65 4.56
N THR A 162 15.55 -16.44 4.29
CA THR A 162 14.21 -15.96 3.95
C THR A 162 13.20 -16.56 4.92
N ALA A 163 12.28 -15.73 5.41
CA ALA A 163 11.17 -16.15 6.27
C ALA A 163 9.83 -15.97 5.53
N THR A 164 9.00 -17.01 5.58
CA THR A 164 7.66 -17.03 4.97
C THR A 164 6.67 -17.57 5.97
N LEU A 165 5.50 -16.94 6.08
CA LEU A 165 4.42 -17.37 6.95
C LEU A 165 3.68 -18.56 6.31
N GLU A 166 3.95 -19.78 6.73
CA GLU A 166 3.35 -20.99 6.12
C GLU A 166 1.90 -21.21 6.56
N SER A 167 1.53 -20.76 7.77
CA SER A 167 0.13 -20.73 8.20
C SER A 167 -0.30 -19.33 8.64
N GLY A 168 -1.52 -18.95 8.30
CA GLY A 168 -2.14 -17.72 8.79
C GLY A 168 -3.45 -17.98 9.51
N ILE A 169 -4.06 -16.92 10.02
CA ILE A 169 -5.43 -16.96 10.56
C ILE A 169 -6.48 -16.57 9.51
N GLY A 170 -6.06 -16.22 8.28
CA GLY A 170 -6.99 -15.95 7.18
C GLY A 170 -7.66 -14.57 7.26
N GLU A 171 -7.15 -13.68 8.10
CA GLU A 171 -7.62 -12.30 8.28
C GLU A 171 -6.49 -11.35 8.71
N ALA A 172 -6.74 -10.04 8.60
CA ALA A 172 -5.90 -8.96 9.13
C ALA A 172 -4.45 -8.97 8.64
N GLY A 173 -4.21 -9.38 7.39
CA GLY A 173 -2.87 -9.48 6.82
C GLY A 173 -2.06 -10.70 7.24
N ILE A 174 -2.60 -11.56 8.12
CA ILE A 174 -1.94 -12.77 8.62
C ILE A 174 -2.35 -13.96 7.76
N TYR A 175 -1.82 -14.01 6.54
CA TYR A 175 -2.19 -15.00 5.53
C TYR A 175 -1.08 -16.04 5.29
N SER A 176 -1.49 -17.27 4.98
CA SER A 176 -0.55 -18.32 4.56
C SER A 176 0.16 -17.93 3.26
N GLY A 177 1.44 -18.25 3.14
CA GLY A 177 2.34 -17.90 2.04
C GLY A 177 2.93 -16.49 2.09
N MET A 178 2.56 -15.64 3.05
CA MET A 178 3.05 -14.26 3.10
C MET A 178 4.58 -14.19 3.33
N PRO A 179 5.31 -13.37 2.53
CA PRO A 179 6.71 -13.11 2.78
C PRO A 179 6.89 -12.25 4.05
N LEU A 180 7.85 -12.60 4.91
CA LEU A 180 8.10 -11.86 6.16
C LEU A 180 9.38 -11.02 6.07
N GLN A 181 10.55 -11.68 6.11
CA GLN A 181 11.84 -11.01 6.15
C GLN A 181 12.86 -11.77 5.31
N ASP A 182 13.73 -11.03 4.63
CA ASP A 182 14.86 -11.56 3.88
C ASP A 182 16.16 -10.91 4.34
N PHE A 183 17.15 -11.72 4.69
CA PHE A 183 18.42 -11.26 5.24
C PHE A 183 19.59 -11.80 4.42
N LEU A 184 20.41 -10.91 3.87
CA LEU A 184 21.78 -11.28 3.51
C LEU A 184 22.61 -11.29 4.79
N PHE A 185 22.92 -12.48 5.30
CA PHE A 185 23.53 -12.64 6.62
C PHE A 185 24.86 -13.42 6.57
N TYR A 186 25.64 -13.33 7.64
CA TYR A 186 26.78 -14.19 7.90
C TYR A 186 26.91 -14.47 9.40
N PHE A 187 27.57 -15.57 9.73
CA PHE A 187 27.93 -15.90 11.11
C PHE A 187 29.31 -15.35 11.45
N GLN A 188 29.41 -14.65 12.58
CA GLN A 188 30.68 -14.13 13.09
C GLN A 188 30.92 -14.64 14.51
N GLN A 189 32.04 -15.34 14.72
CA GLN A 189 32.44 -15.73 16.07
C GLN A 189 33.08 -14.53 16.78
N VAL A 190 32.57 -14.19 17.96
CA VAL A 190 33.12 -13.16 18.85
C VAL A 190 33.18 -13.75 20.26
N ASP A 191 34.38 -13.91 20.79
CA ASP A 191 34.65 -14.57 22.06
C ASP A 191 33.98 -15.97 22.14
N LYS A 192 33.10 -16.18 23.13
CA LYS A 192 32.34 -17.41 23.35
C LYS A 192 30.95 -17.41 22.70
N LYS A 193 30.68 -16.44 21.83
CA LYS A 193 29.39 -16.28 21.17
C LYS A 193 29.51 -16.29 19.65
N LEU A 194 28.40 -16.60 19.01
CA LEU A 194 28.23 -16.53 17.58
C LEU A 194 27.17 -15.49 17.23
N ASN A 195 27.58 -14.45 16.52
CA ASN A 195 26.68 -13.40 16.07
C ASN A 195 26.03 -13.77 14.74
N PHE A 196 24.70 -13.58 14.64
CA PHE A 196 23.96 -13.53 13.37
C PHE A 196 23.99 -12.08 12.88
N VAL A 197 24.73 -11.82 11.81
CA VAL A 197 25.02 -10.47 11.33
C VAL A 197 24.37 -10.25 9.98
N VAL A 198 23.54 -9.22 9.85
CA VAL A 198 22.94 -8.77 8.58
C VAL A 198 23.85 -7.77 7.91
N ARG A 199 24.20 -8.05 6.66
CA ARG A 199 25.11 -7.25 5.84
C ARG A 199 24.46 -5.95 5.38
N ASN A 200 25.15 -4.83 5.54
CA ASN A 200 24.77 -3.59 4.88
C ASN A 200 25.12 -3.65 3.39
N VAL A 201 24.11 -3.67 2.53
CA VAL A 201 24.25 -3.77 1.07
C VAL A 201 24.06 -2.44 0.34
N ASN A 202 23.72 -1.37 1.08
CA ASN A 202 23.29 -0.09 0.52
C ASN A 202 24.46 0.82 0.12
N PHE A 203 25.65 0.60 0.69
CA PHE A 203 26.85 1.38 0.40
C PHE A 203 27.94 0.42 -0.07
N ARG A 204 28.56 0.73 -1.23
CA ARG A 204 29.59 -0.14 -1.82
C ARG A 204 30.73 0.68 -2.42
N THR A 205 31.82 -0.02 -2.68
CA THR A 205 32.99 0.51 -3.39
C THR A 205 33.59 -0.59 -4.27
N ARG A 206 34.57 -0.24 -5.13
CA ARG A 206 35.28 -1.17 -6.00
C ARG A 206 36.14 -2.13 -5.18
N GLU A 207 36.33 -3.35 -5.68
CA GLU A 207 37.23 -4.30 -5.06
C GLU A 207 38.66 -3.74 -5.01
N GLY A 208 39.33 -3.86 -3.86
CA GLY A 208 40.65 -3.31 -3.63
C GLY A 208 40.70 -1.80 -3.35
N ASP A 209 39.58 -1.08 -3.40
CA ASP A 209 39.53 0.36 -3.13
C ASP A 209 39.87 0.64 -1.64
N PRO A 210 40.84 1.54 -1.33
CA PRO A 210 41.12 2.01 0.02
C PRO A 210 39.88 2.48 0.79
N GLN A 211 38.88 3.03 0.10
CA GLN A 211 37.63 3.48 0.69
C GLN A 211 36.83 2.34 1.34
N ALA A 212 37.10 1.07 1.02
CA ALA A 212 36.47 -0.07 1.69
C ALA A 212 36.69 -0.03 3.22
N ARG A 213 37.86 0.45 3.66
CA ARG A 213 38.16 0.65 5.09
C ARG A 213 37.35 1.80 5.69
N SER A 214 37.10 2.86 4.93
CA SER A 214 36.26 3.98 5.36
C SER A 214 34.81 3.54 5.49
N LEU A 215 34.32 2.80 4.50
CA LEU A 215 32.97 2.24 4.45
C LEU A 215 32.73 1.33 5.66
N ALA A 216 33.64 0.40 5.93
CA ALA A 216 33.56 -0.50 7.09
C ALA A 216 33.57 0.24 8.45
N ARG A 217 34.08 1.47 8.53
CA ARG A 217 34.05 2.32 9.73
C ARG A 217 32.85 3.25 9.79
N SER A 218 32.26 3.59 8.64
CA SER A 218 31.19 4.60 8.51
C SER A 218 29.80 3.98 8.46
N PHE A 219 29.68 2.76 7.92
CA PHE A 219 28.43 2.03 7.76
C PHE A 219 28.57 0.65 8.38
N SER A 220 27.95 0.46 9.54
CA SER A 220 28.01 -0.82 10.26
C SER A 220 27.07 -1.85 9.63
N ASP A 221 27.49 -3.10 9.67
CA ASP A 221 26.58 -4.25 9.60
C ASP A 221 25.73 -4.31 10.89
N SER A 222 24.58 -4.98 10.85
CA SER A 222 23.66 -5.09 12.00
C SER A 222 23.78 -6.46 12.66
N VAL A 223 24.17 -6.51 13.94
CA VAL A 223 24.12 -7.75 14.74
C VAL A 223 22.70 -7.90 15.28
N LEU A 224 21.93 -8.86 14.75
CA LEU A 224 20.55 -9.09 15.21
C LEU A 224 20.49 -10.02 16.42
N TYR A 225 21.34 -11.06 16.44
CA TYR A 225 21.37 -12.05 17.51
C TYR A 225 22.81 -12.39 17.90
N SER A 226 23.02 -12.71 19.18
CA SER A 226 24.29 -13.18 19.73
C SER A 226 24.04 -14.47 20.49
N ILE A 227 24.35 -15.59 19.83
CA ILE A 227 23.99 -16.96 20.22
C ILE A 227 25.13 -17.58 21.02
N GLU A 228 24.81 -18.33 22.07
CA GLU A 228 25.81 -19.06 22.85
C GLU A 228 26.38 -20.23 22.05
N ILE A 229 27.71 -20.39 22.06
CA ILE A 229 28.36 -21.57 21.51
C ILE A 229 28.21 -22.71 22.53
N LYS A 230 27.54 -23.79 22.16
CA LYS A 230 27.36 -24.96 23.04
C LYS A 230 28.61 -25.83 23.08
N SER A 231 29.22 -26.06 21.92
CA SER A 231 30.46 -26.83 21.83
C SER A 231 31.30 -26.44 20.61
N ILE A 232 32.60 -26.73 20.67
CA ILE A 232 33.52 -26.64 19.52
C ILE A 232 34.19 -28.00 19.37
N HIS A 233 34.06 -28.59 18.18
CA HIS A 233 34.63 -29.90 17.94
C HIS A 233 36.17 -29.90 18.02
N PRO A 234 36.80 -30.80 18.78
CA PRO A 234 38.23 -30.69 19.11
C PRO A 234 39.16 -30.75 17.90
N GLN A 235 38.89 -31.62 16.90
CA GLN A 235 39.73 -31.77 15.71
C GLN A 235 39.33 -30.81 14.58
N ARG A 236 38.09 -30.88 14.09
CA ARG A 236 37.63 -30.11 12.92
C ARG A 236 37.23 -28.66 13.21
N LYS A 237 37.24 -28.24 14.49
CA LYS A 237 36.98 -26.86 14.94
C LYS A 237 35.62 -26.28 14.51
N SER A 238 34.66 -27.13 14.16
CA SER A 238 33.29 -26.69 13.88
C SER A 238 32.60 -26.25 15.16
N ILE A 239 31.80 -25.20 15.05
CA ILE A 239 31.00 -24.61 16.13
C ILE A 239 29.63 -25.28 16.13
N LEU A 240 29.11 -25.60 17.31
CA LEU A 240 27.76 -26.11 17.52
C LEU A 240 26.94 -25.06 18.29
N ILE A 241 25.78 -24.67 17.75
CA ILE A 241 24.82 -23.79 18.42
C ILE A 241 23.45 -24.47 18.55
N ASP A 242 22.68 -24.09 19.56
CA ASP A 242 21.26 -24.43 19.64
C ASP A 242 20.46 -23.46 18.78
N LEU A 243 19.74 -23.98 17.79
CA LEU A 243 19.02 -23.16 16.83
C LEU A 243 17.72 -22.58 17.42
N SER A 244 17.27 -23.09 18.57
CA SER A 244 16.13 -22.55 19.32
C SER A 244 16.36 -21.09 19.68
N ASP A 245 17.60 -20.74 20.05
CA ASP A 245 18.03 -19.38 20.44
C ASP A 245 18.00 -18.37 19.27
N LEU A 246 17.68 -18.83 18.05
CA LEU A 246 17.56 -18.00 16.86
C LEU A 246 16.17 -18.12 16.22
N LEU A 247 15.71 -19.33 15.88
CA LEU A 247 14.52 -19.52 15.04
C LEU A 247 13.21 -19.64 15.82
N LEU A 248 13.26 -20.00 17.11
CA LEU A 248 12.09 -19.93 18.00
C LEU A 248 11.97 -18.57 18.72
N THR A 249 12.84 -17.62 18.33
CA THR A 249 12.76 -16.21 18.71
C THR A 249 12.12 -15.39 17.59
N ASP A 250 12.00 -14.07 17.75
CA ASP A 250 11.33 -13.20 16.77
C ASP A 250 12.19 -12.82 15.55
N LEU A 251 12.95 -13.76 14.96
CA LEU A 251 13.77 -13.47 13.77
C LEU A 251 12.92 -12.98 12.59
N ALA A 252 11.69 -13.50 12.45
CA ALA A 252 10.75 -13.08 11.42
C ALA A 252 10.03 -11.74 11.70
N GLY A 253 10.22 -11.13 12.88
CA GLY A 253 9.63 -9.84 13.25
C GLY A 253 8.12 -9.87 13.48
N LEU A 254 7.54 -11.03 13.81
CA LEU A 254 6.11 -11.20 14.06
C LEU A 254 5.68 -10.55 15.37
N THR A 255 6.46 -10.63 16.45
CA THR A 255 6.12 -9.99 17.73
C THR A 255 5.96 -8.48 17.53
N SER A 256 6.91 -7.86 16.82
CA SER A 256 6.81 -6.44 16.49
C SER A 256 5.67 -6.12 15.52
N SER A 257 5.36 -7.00 14.56
CA SER A 257 4.31 -6.73 13.56
C SER A 257 2.90 -6.97 14.11
N LEU A 258 2.74 -7.94 15.00
CA LEU A 258 1.47 -8.24 15.64
C LEU A 258 1.22 -7.39 16.88
N GLY A 259 2.26 -6.83 17.51
CA GLY A 259 2.13 -6.17 18.81
C GLY A 259 1.81 -7.14 19.95
N LEU A 260 2.05 -8.44 19.74
CA LEU A 260 1.82 -9.52 20.69
C LEU A 260 3.12 -10.25 20.99
N PRO A 261 3.49 -10.46 22.26
CA PRO A 261 4.66 -11.25 22.60
C PRO A 261 4.46 -12.69 22.13
N GLY A 262 5.44 -13.21 21.37
CA GLY A 262 5.55 -14.65 21.13
C GLY A 262 6.04 -15.37 22.40
N SER A 263 5.48 -16.55 22.68
CA SER A 263 5.89 -17.42 23.77
C SER A 263 6.97 -18.39 23.27
N ALA A 264 8.24 -18.04 23.47
CA ALA A 264 9.37 -18.87 23.01
C ALA A 264 9.38 -20.26 23.68
N ASP A 265 9.01 -20.33 24.97
CA ASP A 265 8.98 -21.58 25.76
C ASP A 265 7.86 -22.54 25.29
N GLU A 266 6.79 -22.01 24.70
CA GLU A 266 5.70 -22.81 24.14
C GLU A 266 5.89 -23.07 22.64
N SER A 267 6.85 -22.42 21.99
CA SER A 267 7.12 -22.57 20.55
C SER A 267 8.02 -23.76 20.27
N TYR A 268 7.89 -24.36 19.07
CA TYR A 268 8.62 -25.60 18.75
C TYR A 268 8.96 -25.76 17.27
N PHE A 269 9.89 -26.66 16.96
CA PHE A 269 10.30 -26.94 15.59
C PHE A 269 9.38 -27.94 14.89
N GLY A 270 8.90 -27.56 13.71
CA GLY A 270 8.17 -28.42 12.79
C GLY A 270 9.09 -29.25 11.90
N ASN A 271 8.85 -29.27 10.59
CA ASN A 271 9.74 -29.99 9.66
C ASN A 271 11.13 -29.32 9.55
N ALA A 272 12.17 -30.14 9.38
CA ALA A 272 13.53 -29.67 9.10
C ALA A 272 14.17 -30.58 8.05
N LYS A 273 14.63 -29.99 6.94
CA LYS A 273 15.22 -30.70 5.81
C LYS A 273 16.50 -30.00 5.38
N VAL A 274 17.49 -30.82 5.04
CA VAL A 274 18.83 -30.34 4.68
C VAL A 274 19.13 -30.77 3.24
N PHE A 275 19.62 -29.83 2.44
CA PHE A 275 20.00 -30.04 1.04
C PHE A 275 21.42 -29.49 0.79
N PRO A 276 22.05 -29.80 -0.35
CA PRO A 276 23.41 -29.33 -0.62
C PRO A 276 23.59 -27.80 -0.63
N GLN A 277 22.55 -27.04 -1.00
CA GLN A 277 22.62 -25.58 -1.19
C GLN A 277 21.69 -24.79 -0.27
N ASN A 278 20.86 -25.46 0.52
CA ASN A 278 19.89 -24.81 1.39
C ASN A 278 19.48 -25.73 2.55
N VAL A 279 18.93 -25.12 3.59
CA VAL A 279 18.32 -25.78 4.75
C VAL A 279 16.94 -25.16 4.93
N GLU A 280 15.91 -26.01 5.07
CA GLU A 280 14.52 -25.61 5.24
C GLU A 280 14.06 -26.02 6.64
N ILE A 281 13.62 -25.06 7.45
CA ILE A 281 13.22 -25.29 8.85
C ILE A 281 11.91 -24.56 9.14
N GLU A 282 10.94 -25.28 9.67
CA GLU A 282 9.68 -24.74 10.17
C GLU A 282 9.77 -24.48 11.68
N SER A 283 9.34 -23.30 12.09
CA SER A 283 9.12 -22.91 13.48
C SER A 283 7.65 -22.67 13.71
N VAL A 284 7.10 -23.30 14.74
CA VAL A 284 5.70 -23.16 15.16
C VAL A 284 5.68 -22.21 16.34
N MET A 285 5.26 -20.97 16.08
CA MET A 285 5.29 -19.85 17.01
C MET A 285 3.93 -19.70 17.70
N ASN A 286 3.92 -19.70 19.03
CA ASN A 286 2.71 -19.52 19.84
C ASN A 286 2.57 -18.08 20.32
N PHE A 287 1.37 -17.52 20.18
CA PHE A 287 1.01 -16.17 20.62
C PHE A 287 -0.14 -16.25 21.62
N SER A 288 -0.03 -15.50 22.72
CA SER A 288 -1.08 -15.35 23.72
C SER A 288 -1.45 -13.88 23.89
N GLY A 289 -2.75 -13.60 24.04
CA GLY A 289 -3.25 -12.27 24.38
C GLY A 289 -3.35 -12.10 25.89
N SER A 290 -2.83 -11.00 26.45
CA SER A 290 -3.09 -10.69 27.86
C SER A 290 -4.48 -10.07 27.99
N SER A 291 -5.39 -10.74 28.71
CA SER A 291 -6.54 -10.05 29.31
C SER A 291 -5.98 -9.15 30.42
N SER A 292 -5.97 -7.83 30.22
CA SER A 292 -5.67 -6.90 31.32
C SER A 292 -6.87 -6.90 32.27
N ASP A 293 -6.72 -7.44 33.48
CA ASP A 293 -7.71 -7.41 34.58
C ASP A 293 -7.83 -6.00 35.22
N ASP A 294 -7.61 -4.92 34.46
CA ASP A 294 -7.84 -3.56 34.96
C ASP A 294 -9.34 -3.24 34.85
N GLU A 295 -10.06 -3.50 35.94
CA GLU A 295 -11.51 -3.30 36.12
C GLU A 295 -11.97 -1.82 36.11
N ASP A 296 -11.05 -0.86 35.95
CA ASP A 296 -11.33 0.58 36.14
C ASP A 296 -11.38 1.44 34.86
N GLU A 297 -11.30 0.86 33.65
CA GLU A 297 -11.59 1.58 32.39
C GLU A 297 -12.79 0.93 31.67
N GLU A 298 -13.88 1.68 31.45
CA GLU A 298 -15.08 1.27 30.66
C GLU A 298 -14.78 0.86 29.19
N ASP A 299 -13.51 0.68 28.81
CA ASP A 299 -13.03 0.42 27.45
C ASP A 299 -11.90 -0.66 27.41
N SER A 300 -11.73 -1.49 28.45
CA SER A 300 -10.64 -2.49 28.59
C SER A 300 -10.91 -3.88 27.96
N ASP A 301 -11.59 -3.94 26.82
CA ASP A 301 -11.70 -5.20 26.05
C ASP A 301 -10.44 -5.39 25.19
N GLN A 302 -9.30 -5.70 25.81
CA GLN A 302 -8.05 -6.11 25.12
C GLN A 302 -8.11 -7.59 24.65
N THR A 303 -9.28 -8.06 24.23
CA THR A 303 -9.39 -9.35 23.55
C THR A 303 -8.89 -9.20 22.11
N LEU A 304 -8.12 -10.19 21.63
CA LEU A 304 -7.79 -10.28 20.21
C LEU A 304 -9.09 -10.47 19.42
N GLY A 305 -9.62 -9.38 18.87
CA GLY A 305 -10.89 -9.36 18.15
C GLY A 305 -10.85 -10.02 16.78
N PHE A 306 -10.09 -11.10 16.63
CA PHE A 306 -9.99 -11.87 15.41
C PHE A 306 -11.19 -12.81 15.28
N ILE A 307 -11.92 -12.73 14.16
CA ILE A 307 -13.21 -13.43 13.96
C ILE A 307 -13.00 -14.87 13.46
N SER A 308 -11.88 -15.13 12.79
CA SER A 308 -11.47 -16.44 12.30
C SER A 308 -10.82 -17.32 13.37
N VAL A 309 -10.40 -16.73 14.50
CA VAL A 309 -9.78 -17.45 15.61
C VAL A 309 -10.88 -17.91 16.57
N PRO A 310 -10.98 -19.21 16.90
CA PRO A 310 -12.07 -19.72 17.74
C PRO A 310 -11.98 -19.26 19.20
N ASP A 311 -10.79 -18.92 19.69
CA ASP A 311 -10.53 -18.44 21.05
C ASP A 311 -9.48 -17.33 21.04
N SER A 312 -9.86 -16.12 21.43
CA SER A 312 -9.01 -14.93 21.36
C SER A 312 -7.85 -14.92 22.37
N ARG A 313 -7.73 -15.92 23.24
CA ARG A 313 -6.64 -15.99 24.23
C ARG A 313 -5.31 -16.41 23.63
N GLY A 314 -5.31 -17.07 22.47
CA GLY A 314 -4.07 -17.40 21.78
C GLY A 314 -4.27 -18.11 20.45
N PHE A 315 -3.23 -18.06 19.62
CA PHE A 315 -3.18 -18.72 18.33
C PHE A 315 -1.74 -19.06 17.95
N THR A 316 -1.58 -19.91 16.94
CA THR A 316 -0.29 -20.43 16.50
C THR A 316 -0.03 -20.04 15.05
N LEU A 317 1.20 -19.63 14.74
CA LEU A 317 1.66 -19.36 13.38
C LEU A 317 2.89 -20.21 13.04
N ARG A 318 2.85 -20.88 11.89
CA ARG A 318 4.00 -21.62 11.34
C ARG A 318 4.80 -20.70 10.44
N VAL A 319 6.08 -20.50 10.78
CA VAL A 319 7.05 -19.74 10.00
C VAL A 319 8.03 -20.71 9.37
N HIS A 320 8.19 -20.60 8.05
CA HIS A 320 9.15 -21.38 7.29
C HIS A 320 10.38 -20.53 6.99
N TYR A 321 11.54 -21.02 7.44
CA TYR A 321 12.84 -20.40 7.20
C TYR A 321 13.64 -21.21 6.18
N SER A 322 14.14 -20.53 5.15
CA SER A 322 15.14 -21.08 4.23
C SER A 322 16.48 -20.39 4.45
N LEU A 323 17.51 -21.15 4.81
CA LEU A 323 18.90 -20.69 4.84
C LEU A 323 19.61 -21.24 3.61
N SER A 324 19.97 -20.37 2.67
CA SER A 324 20.49 -20.76 1.37
C SER A 324 21.83 -20.13 1.04
N GLN A 325 22.63 -20.84 0.25
CA GLN A 325 23.82 -20.28 -0.36
C GLN A 325 23.43 -19.39 -1.54
N LEU A 326 24.02 -18.20 -1.66
CA LEU A 326 23.89 -17.39 -2.86
C LEU A 326 24.46 -18.12 -4.09
N PRO A 327 23.83 -18.02 -5.27
CA PRO A 327 24.38 -18.58 -6.50
C PRO A 327 25.79 -18.05 -6.76
N ASN A 328 26.72 -18.96 -7.08
CA ASN A 328 28.01 -18.61 -7.64
C ASN A 328 27.97 -18.90 -9.15
N ASN A 329 27.50 -17.93 -9.91
CA ASN A 329 27.30 -18.03 -11.35
C ASN A 329 27.88 -16.79 -12.07
N ASN A 330 27.79 -16.78 -13.40
CA ASN A 330 28.23 -15.68 -14.26
C ASN A 330 27.15 -14.61 -14.49
N TYR A 331 26.14 -14.50 -13.62
CA TYR A 331 25.05 -13.53 -13.78
C TYR A 331 25.60 -12.11 -13.86
N GLN A 332 25.17 -11.39 -14.91
CA GLN A 332 25.52 -9.98 -15.10
C GLN A 332 24.32 -9.10 -14.72
N PRO A 333 24.46 -8.23 -13.70
CA PRO A 333 23.44 -7.22 -13.39
C PRO A 333 23.16 -6.33 -14.60
N ARG A 334 21.92 -5.88 -14.76
CA ARG A 334 21.52 -4.96 -15.85
C ARG A 334 21.10 -3.63 -15.27
N LEU A 335 21.63 -2.53 -15.79
CA LEU A 335 21.28 -1.18 -15.32
C LEU A 335 19.80 -0.89 -15.58
N ALA A 336 19.16 -0.19 -14.65
CA ALA A 336 17.79 0.28 -14.79
C ALA A 336 17.72 1.56 -15.66
N ASP A 337 16.58 1.74 -16.32
CA ASP A 337 16.19 2.96 -17.04
C ASP A 337 14.79 3.35 -16.59
N ASP A 338 14.58 4.62 -16.26
CA ASP A 338 13.33 5.12 -15.68
C ASP A 338 12.15 5.03 -16.64
N ARG A 339 12.39 4.92 -17.96
CA ARG A 339 11.36 4.78 -18.98
C ARG A 339 10.68 3.40 -18.98
N ILE A 340 11.22 2.42 -18.26
CA ILE A 340 10.79 1.02 -18.29
C ILE A 340 10.62 0.49 -16.87
N GLY A 341 9.45 -0.07 -16.58
CA GLY A 341 9.04 -0.43 -15.23
C GLY A 341 9.61 -1.75 -14.73
N TYR A 342 10.80 -1.72 -14.15
CA TYR A 342 11.35 -2.84 -13.38
C TYR A 342 11.49 -2.49 -11.89
N PHE A 343 11.26 -3.47 -11.01
CA PHE A 343 11.74 -3.43 -9.63
C PHE A 343 13.27 -3.36 -9.64
N ILE A 344 13.83 -2.67 -8.65
CA ILE A 344 15.26 -2.37 -8.63
C ILE A 344 15.96 -2.85 -7.37
N THR A 345 17.21 -3.27 -7.56
CA THR A 345 18.21 -3.38 -6.51
C THR A 345 19.15 -2.18 -6.63
N ALA A 346 19.22 -1.34 -5.60
CA ALA A 346 19.99 -0.10 -5.63
C ALA A 346 21.02 -0.01 -4.51
N TYR A 347 22.14 0.67 -4.78
CA TYR A 347 23.16 0.99 -3.78
C TYR A 347 23.88 2.29 -4.15
N GLN A 348 24.51 2.94 -3.17
CA GLN A 348 25.41 4.06 -3.38
C GLN A 348 26.85 3.56 -3.63
N ASP A 349 27.40 3.90 -4.78
CA ASP A 349 28.79 3.66 -5.18
C ASP A 349 29.65 4.87 -4.79
N LEU A 350 30.44 4.73 -3.72
CA LEU A 350 31.30 5.81 -3.21
C LEU A 350 32.67 5.87 -3.92
N SER A 351 32.94 4.96 -4.85
CA SER A 351 34.25 4.86 -5.49
C SER A 351 34.44 5.83 -6.67
N ASN A 352 33.39 6.53 -7.10
CA ASN A 352 33.40 7.35 -8.30
C ASN A 352 32.71 8.70 -8.08
N ASP A 353 33.51 9.71 -7.77
CA ASP A 353 33.06 11.08 -7.49
C ASP A 353 32.63 11.86 -8.75
N GLU A 354 32.88 11.33 -9.95
CA GLU A 354 32.53 11.97 -11.23
C GLU A 354 31.07 11.73 -11.64
N ARG A 355 30.34 10.86 -10.93
CA ARG A 355 28.93 10.62 -11.24
C ARG A 355 28.07 11.77 -10.73
N LYS A 356 27.09 12.18 -11.54
CA LYS A 356 26.06 13.17 -11.14
C LYS A 356 25.22 12.70 -9.95
N GLU A 357 25.02 11.39 -9.83
CA GLU A 357 24.36 10.76 -8.69
C GLU A 357 25.19 9.56 -8.20
N PRO A 358 25.26 9.33 -6.87
CA PRO A 358 26.03 8.23 -6.31
C PRO A 358 25.34 6.87 -6.48
N PHE A 359 24.09 6.84 -6.95
CA PHE A 359 23.31 5.61 -7.01
C PHE A 359 23.62 4.77 -8.26
N VAL A 360 23.75 3.47 -8.04
CA VAL A 360 23.68 2.42 -9.05
C VAL A 360 22.38 1.67 -8.86
N ARG A 361 21.61 1.49 -9.93
CA ARG A 361 20.33 0.80 -9.92
C ARG A 361 20.36 -0.33 -10.93
N TYR A 362 20.16 -1.56 -10.47
CA TYR A 362 19.98 -2.73 -11.32
C TYR A 362 18.51 -3.13 -11.37
N ILE A 363 18.04 -3.57 -12.53
CA ILE A 363 16.73 -4.22 -12.60
C ILE A 363 16.79 -5.59 -11.92
N ASN A 364 15.69 -5.97 -11.29
CA ASN A 364 15.52 -7.32 -10.79
C ASN A 364 15.07 -8.22 -11.95
N ARG A 365 15.79 -9.32 -12.22
CA ARG A 365 15.42 -10.27 -13.28
C ARG A 365 16.01 -11.66 -13.05
N TRP A 366 15.44 -12.65 -13.72
CA TRP A 366 15.95 -14.02 -13.73
C TRP A 366 17.24 -14.17 -14.53
N HIS A 367 18.11 -15.09 -14.10
CA HIS A 367 19.28 -15.48 -14.87
C HIS A 367 18.91 -16.47 -15.99
N LEU A 368 18.80 -15.98 -17.22
CA LEU A 368 18.57 -16.81 -18.41
C LEU A 368 19.77 -16.78 -19.36
N GLU A 369 20.20 -17.98 -19.75
CA GLU A 369 21.21 -18.21 -20.78
C GLU A 369 20.65 -19.12 -21.86
N LYS A 370 20.84 -18.77 -23.13
CA LYS A 370 20.47 -19.65 -24.25
C LYS A 370 21.26 -20.96 -24.17
N GLN A 371 20.60 -22.06 -24.51
CA GLN A 371 21.26 -23.35 -24.68
C GLN A 371 22.22 -23.33 -25.88
N ASP A 372 21.79 -22.73 -26.99
CA ASP A 372 22.65 -22.35 -28.12
C ASP A 372 22.80 -20.82 -28.16
N PRO A 373 23.95 -20.27 -27.71
CA PRO A 373 24.19 -18.83 -27.71
C PRO A 373 24.17 -18.17 -29.09
N ASN A 374 24.39 -18.93 -30.16
CA ASN A 374 24.49 -18.40 -31.52
C ASN A 374 23.14 -18.42 -32.27
N ALA A 375 22.17 -19.19 -31.77
CA ALA A 375 20.84 -19.24 -32.37
C ALA A 375 20.04 -17.93 -32.08
N PRO A 376 19.32 -17.37 -33.07
CA PRO A 376 18.45 -16.22 -32.86
C PRO A 376 17.43 -16.47 -31.75
N ILE A 377 16.84 -17.67 -31.74
CA ILE A 377 15.91 -18.16 -30.71
C ILE A 377 16.42 -19.52 -30.22
N SER A 378 16.52 -19.70 -28.90
CA SER A 378 16.96 -20.96 -28.28
C SER A 378 16.24 -21.18 -26.95
N PRO A 379 15.91 -22.42 -26.55
CA PRO A 379 15.51 -22.71 -25.19
C PRO A 379 16.57 -22.24 -24.17
N PRO A 380 16.18 -21.81 -22.96
CA PRO A 380 17.17 -21.51 -21.94
C PRO A 380 17.84 -22.79 -21.41
N LYS A 381 19.09 -22.69 -20.95
CA LYS A 381 19.76 -23.78 -20.23
C LYS A 381 18.98 -24.21 -18.98
N LYS A 382 18.34 -23.24 -18.31
CA LYS A 382 17.46 -23.44 -17.15
C LYS A 382 16.19 -22.61 -17.34
N PRO A 383 15.03 -23.24 -17.63
CA PRO A 383 13.76 -22.52 -17.72
C PRO A 383 13.28 -22.08 -16.33
N ILE A 384 12.44 -21.05 -16.31
CA ILE A 384 11.72 -20.61 -15.10
C ILE A 384 10.51 -21.53 -14.95
N VAL A 385 10.53 -22.39 -13.92
CA VAL A 385 9.46 -23.39 -13.71
C VAL A 385 8.56 -22.94 -12.57
N PHE A 386 7.28 -22.69 -12.85
CA PHE A 386 6.24 -22.46 -11.85
C PHE A 386 5.50 -23.76 -11.53
N TRP A 387 5.28 -24.01 -10.25
CA TRP A 387 4.51 -25.14 -9.75
C TRP A 387 3.15 -24.67 -9.24
N ILE A 388 2.09 -25.17 -9.85
CA ILE A 388 0.72 -24.98 -9.36
C ILE A 388 0.57 -25.83 -8.10
N ASP A 389 0.27 -25.19 -6.98
CA ASP A 389 0.00 -25.85 -5.71
C ASP A 389 -1.10 -26.92 -5.85
N ASN A 390 -0.96 -28.05 -5.16
CA ASN A 390 -1.93 -29.12 -5.20
C ASN A 390 -3.26 -28.75 -4.52
N ALA A 391 -3.29 -27.68 -3.71
CA ALA A 391 -4.51 -27.12 -3.14
C ALA A 391 -5.38 -26.32 -4.14
N VAL A 392 -4.84 -25.95 -5.31
CA VAL A 392 -5.59 -25.22 -6.34
C VAL A 392 -6.72 -26.10 -6.90
N PRO A 393 -7.99 -25.63 -6.91
CA PRO A 393 -9.12 -26.37 -7.46
C PRO A 393 -8.90 -26.78 -8.92
N LEU A 394 -9.31 -28.01 -9.27
CA LEU A 394 -9.03 -28.62 -10.57
C LEU A 394 -9.56 -27.79 -11.74
N GLU A 395 -10.71 -27.14 -11.58
CA GLU A 395 -11.34 -26.35 -12.63
C GLU A 395 -10.52 -25.12 -13.07
N TYR A 396 -9.61 -24.62 -12.22
CA TYR A 396 -8.86 -23.38 -12.44
C TYR A 396 -7.44 -23.60 -12.95
N ARG A 397 -6.91 -24.83 -12.83
CA ARG A 397 -5.51 -25.14 -13.16
C ARG A 397 -5.17 -24.83 -14.63
N SER A 398 -6.12 -25.00 -15.56
CA SER A 398 -5.89 -24.66 -16.97
C SER A 398 -5.77 -23.16 -17.19
N ALA A 399 -6.66 -22.35 -16.59
CA ALA A 399 -6.61 -20.89 -16.71
C ALA A 399 -5.32 -20.31 -16.08
N ILE A 400 -4.89 -20.87 -14.94
CA ILE A 400 -3.62 -20.52 -14.31
C ILE A 400 -2.45 -20.88 -15.22
N THR A 401 -2.43 -22.08 -15.78
CA THR A 401 -1.38 -22.52 -16.72
C THR A 401 -1.28 -21.58 -17.92
N GLU A 402 -2.42 -21.22 -18.51
CA GLU A 402 -2.48 -20.28 -19.64
C GLU A 402 -1.94 -18.89 -19.26
N GLY A 403 -2.31 -18.37 -18.08
CA GLY A 403 -1.85 -17.06 -17.60
C GLY A 403 -0.33 -16.99 -17.45
N VAL A 404 0.29 -18.05 -16.94
CA VAL A 404 1.75 -18.13 -16.83
C VAL A 404 2.41 -18.19 -18.21
N LEU A 405 1.88 -19.03 -19.12
CA LEU A 405 2.50 -19.29 -20.41
C LEU A 405 2.33 -18.15 -21.42
N MET A 406 1.43 -17.18 -21.18
CA MET A 406 1.26 -15.98 -22.02
C MET A 406 2.58 -15.23 -22.25
N TRP A 407 3.45 -15.20 -21.24
CA TRP A 407 4.74 -14.52 -21.29
C TRP A 407 5.75 -15.15 -22.25
N ASN A 408 5.61 -16.42 -22.65
CA ASN A 408 6.56 -17.06 -23.54
C ASN A 408 6.65 -16.36 -24.91
N LYS A 409 5.55 -15.75 -25.39
CA LYS A 409 5.58 -14.94 -26.61
C LYS A 409 6.52 -13.73 -26.50
N ALA A 410 6.50 -13.04 -25.35
CA ALA A 410 7.42 -11.93 -25.07
C ALA A 410 8.87 -12.42 -24.97
N PHE A 411 9.09 -13.59 -24.36
CA PHE A 411 10.43 -14.19 -24.27
C PHE A 411 10.98 -14.65 -25.62
N GLU A 412 10.14 -15.14 -26.53
CA GLU A 412 10.56 -15.47 -27.90
C GLU A 412 11.13 -14.23 -28.61
N ALA A 413 10.51 -13.05 -28.40
CA ALA A 413 11.01 -11.79 -28.93
C ALA A 413 12.35 -11.36 -28.29
N ALA A 414 12.65 -11.80 -27.07
CA ALA A 414 13.95 -11.65 -26.42
C ALA A 414 14.97 -12.76 -26.80
N GLY A 415 14.56 -13.72 -27.64
CA GLY A 415 15.40 -14.82 -28.14
C GLY A 415 15.29 -16.12 -27.36
N PHE A 416 14.34 -16.26 -26.44
CA PHE A 416 14.15 -17.47 -25.64
C PHE A 416 12.88 -18.21 -26.02
N LYS A 417 13.02 -19.48 -26.44
CA LYS A 417 11.88 -20.37 -26.66
C LYS A 417 11.51 -21.08 -25.35
N ASP A 418 10.23 -21.16 -25.01
CA ASP A 418 9.74 -21.90 -23.83
C ASP A 418 10.49 -21.52 -22.54
N ALA A 419 10.75 -20.21 -22.37
CA ALA A 419 11.52 -19.68 -21.24
C ALA A 419 10.87 -19.99 -19.89
N ILE A 420 9.54 -19.99 -19.87
CA ILE A 420 8.70 -20.27 -18.73
C ILE A 420 7.97 -21.60 -18.94
N GLN A 421 7.91 -22.40 -17.89
CA GLN A 421 7.21 -23.68 -17.86
C GLN A 421 6.31 -23.77 -16.64
N VAL A 422 5.22 -24.53 -16.77
CA VAL A 422 4.28 -24.79 -15.69
C VAL A 422 4.25 -26.28 -15.40
N LYS A 423 4.24 -26.63 -14.11
CA LYS A 423 4.08 -28.00 -13.63
C LYS A 423 3.03 -28.06 -12.54
N GLN A 424 2.37 -29.20 -12.41
CA GLN A 424 1.48 -29.46 -11.29
C GLN A 424 2.28 -30.05 -10.13
N MET A 425 2.15 -29.47 -8.94
CA MET A 425 2.64 -30.08 -7.70
C MET A 425 1.91 -31.40 -7.47
N PRO A 426 2.62 -32.54 -7.29
CA PRO A 426 1.99 -33.81 -6.97
C PRO A 426 1.31 -33.79 -5.59
N ASP A 427 0.21 -34.52 -5.43
CA ASP A 427 -0.47 -34.63 -4.13
C ASP A 427 0.40 -35.33 -3.06
N ASN A 428 1.37 -36.15 -3.49
CA ASN A 428 2.34 -36.84 -2.64
C ASN A 428 3.70 -36.12 -2.56
N ALA A 429 3.75 -34.83 -2.92
CA ALA A 429 4.97 -34.04 -2.83
C ALA A 429 5.54 -34.05 -1.40
N LYS A 430 6.87 -34.21 -1.30
CA LYS A 430 7.60 -34.22 -0.02
C LYS A 430 8.25 -32.86 0.29
N TRP A 431 7.85 -31.80 -0.40
CA TRP A 431 8.36 -30.45 -0.26
C TRP A 431 7.17 -29.50 -0.05
N GLU A 432 7.41 -28.43 0.69
CA GLU A 432 6.43 -27.41 1.06
C GLU A 432 6.45 -26.27 0.03
N PRO A 433 5.32 -25.59 -0.23
CA PRO A 433 5.29 -24.47 -1.16
C PRO A 433 6.23 -23.30 -0.82
N ALA A 434 6.73 -23.21 0.42
CA ALA A 434 7.72 -22.22 0.89
C ALA A 434 9.18 -22.58 0.65
N ASP A 435 9.45 -23.78 0.15
CA ASP A 435 10.80 -24.21 -0.18
C ASP A 435 11.38 -23.36 -1.32
N ILE A 436 12.50 -22.68 -1.05
CA ILE A 436 13.14 -21.72 -1.97
C ILE A 436 13.52 -22.33 -3.33
N ARG A 437 13.60 -23.66 -3.42
CA ARG A 437 13.97 -24.39 -4.65
C ARG A 437 12.85 -24.43 -5.69
N TYR A 438 11.62 -24.08 -5.31
CA TYR A 438 10.44 -24.17 -6.18
C TYR A 438 9.75 -22.81 -6.27
N ASN A 439 9.48 -22.35 -7.50
CA ASN A 439 8.58 -21.23 -7.68
C ASN A 439 7.15 -21.74 -7.61
N THR A 440 6.30 -21.18 -6.77
CA THR A 440 4.96 -21.72 -6.50
C THR A 440 3.86 -20.73 -6.80
N ILE A 441 2.70 -21.25 -7.20
CA ILE A 441 1.43 -20.52 -7.30
C ILE A 441 0.49 -21.14 -6.28
N ARG A 442 0.31 -20.47 -5.14
CA ARG A 442 -0.42 -20.96 -3.98
C ARG A 442 -1.86 -20.52 -3.97
N TRP A 443 -2.72 -21.40 -3.48
CA TRP A 443 -4.14 -21.10 -3.29
C TRP A 443 -4.43 -20.84 -1.81
N ILE A 444 -4.78 -19.61 -1.47
CA ILE A 444 -5.03 -19.22 -0.07
C ILE A 444 -6.51 -18.93 0.14
N ASN A 445 -6.96 -19.03 1.40
CA ASN A 445 -8.32 -18.69 1.78
C ASN A 445 -8.29 -17.59 2.84
N THR A 446 -8.90 -16.47 2.54
CA THR A 446 -9.11 -15.39 3.50
C THR A 446 -10.58 -14.99 3.58
N ILE A 447 -10.94 -14.21 4.61
CA ILE A 447 -12.26 -13.58 4.72
C ILE A 447 -12.26 -12.11 4.30
N ASP A 448 -11.09 -11.46 4.23
CA ASP A 448 -10.93 -10.02 4.02
C ASP A 448 -9.85 -9.64 2.99
N GLY A 449 -9.09 -10.60 2.47
CA GLY A 449 -7.93 -10.37 1.60
C GLY A 449 -8.32 -9.91 0.20
N TYR A 450 -9.04 -10.74 -0.53
CA TYR A 450 -9.42 -10.51 -1.93
C TYR A 450 -8.24 -10.00 -2.75
N PHE A 451 -7.04 -10.58 -2.69
CA PHE A 451 -5.91 -10.10 -3.49
C PHE A 451 -5.14 -11.26 -4.12
N ALA A 452 -4.31 -10.93 -5.11
CA ALA A 452 -3.25 -11.78 -5.59
C ALA A 452 -1.94 -11.01 -5.42
N MET A 453 -0.84 -11.72 -5.25
CA MET A 453 0.46 -11.10 -5.03
C MET A 453 1.58 -11.97 -5.59
N GLY A 454 2.50 -11.37 -6.35
CA GLY A 454 3.63 -12.03 -6.99
C GLY A 454 4.98 -11.66 -6.38
N PRO A 455 5.24 -11.95 -5.08
CA PRO A 455 6.51 -11.63 -4.46
C PRO A 455 7.65 -12.46 -5.07
N SER A 456 8.82 -11.84 -5.14
CA SER A 456 10.07 -12.50 -5.54
C SER A 456 11.15 -12.29 -4.47
N ARG A 457 12.07 -13.25 -4.39
CA ARG A 457 13.30 -13.17 -3.58
C ARG A 457 14.46 -12.84 -4.48
N VAL A 458 15.23 -11.82 -4.12
CA VAL A 458 16.26 -11.25 -4.98
C VAL A 458 17.60 -11.27 -4.27
N ASN A 459 18.66 -11.59 -5.00
CA ASN A 459 20.03 -11.37 -4.53
C ASN A 459 20.27 -9.86 -4.40
N PRO A 460 20.39 -9.32 -3.16
CA PRO A 460 20.45 -7.88 -2.95
C PRO A 460 21.76 -7.26 -3.43
N LEU A 461 22.75 -8.08 -3.82
CA LEU A 461 24.00 -7.61 -4.40
C LEU A 461 23.90 -7.42 -5.92
N THR A 462 23.10 -8.22 -6.62
CA THR A 462 23.13 -8.27 -8.09
C THR A 462 21.80 -7.95 -8.77
N GLY A 463 20.67 -8.04 -8.06
CA GLY A 463 19.34 -7.99 -8.66
C GLY A 463 18.92 -9.30 -9.35
N GLU A 464 19.64 -10.40 -9.15
CA GLU A 464 19.21 -11.72 -9.65
C GLU A 464 17.99 -12.21 -8.86
N ILE A 465 16.89 -12.52 -9.55
CA ILE A 465 15.73 -13.17 -8.93
C ILE A 465 16.08 -14.64 -8.68
N LEU A 466 15.86 -15.10 -7.45
CA LEU A 466 16.23 -16.42 -6.95
C LEU A 466 15.03 -17.34 -6.75
N ASN A 467 13.89 -16.79 -6.34
CA ASN A 467 12.65 -17.52 -6.09
C ASN A 467 11.44 -16.60 -6.30
N ALA A 468 10.28 -17.19 -6.63
CA ALA A 468 9.00 -16.51 -6.69
C ALA A 468 7.89 -17.34 -6.02
N SER A 469 7.01 -16.69 -5.27
CA SER A 469 5.92 -17.36 -4.54
C SER A 469 4.61 -16.61 -4.72
N ILE A 470 3.90 -16.87 -5.82
CA ILE A 470 2.63 -16.21 -6.12
C ILE A 470 1.54 -16.69 -5.17
N LEU A 471 0.78 -15.76 -4.59
CA LEU A 471 -0.39 -16.01 -3.77
C LEU A 471 -1.65 -15.64 -4.55
N VAL A 472 -2.64 -16.54 -4.55
CA VAL A 472 -3.94 -16.32 -5.18
C VAL A 472 -5.02 -16.58 -4.15
N ASP A 473 -5.77 -15.56 -3.78
CA ASP A 473 -6.87 -15.70 -2.82
C ASP A 473 -8.14 -16.24 -3.47
N ALA A 474 -8.65 -17.33 -2.90
CA ALA A 474 -9.91 -17.95 -3.28
C ALA A 474 -11.14 -17.08 -3.03
N SER A 475 -11.04 -16.06 -2.16
CA SER A 475 -12.16 -15.19 -1.80
C SER A 475 -12.74 -14.44 -3.01
N PHE A 476 -11.91 -14.05 -3.98
CA PHE A 476 -12.38 -13.48 -5.25
C PHE A 476 -13.30 -14.41 -6.00
N ILE A 477 -12.90 -15.68 -6.14
CA ILE A 477 -13.67 -16.73 -6.80
C ILE A 477 -15.00 -16.97 -6.09
N ARG A 478 -15.01 -16.92 -4.76
CA ARG A 478 -16.25 -17.04 -3.99
C ARG A 478 -17.16 -15.83 -4.12
N ALA A 479 -16.60 -14.62 -4.20
CA ALA A 479 -17.34 -13.39 -4.46
C ALA A 479 -18.09 -13.43 -5.80
N LEU A 480 -17.71 -14.34 -6.71
CA LEU A 480 -18.37 -14.56 -7.99
C LEU A 480 -19.43 -15.65 -8.00
N LYS A 481 -19.10 -16.79 -7.41
CA LYS A 481 -19.97 -17.97 -7.41
C LYS A 481 -21.15 -17.77 -6.46
N SER A 482 -20.95 -16.98 -5.40
CA SER A 482 -22.03 -16.48 -4.57
C SER A 482 -22.43 -15.13 -5.14
N GLU A 483 -23.70 -14.89 -5.44
CA GLU A 483 -24.18 -13.54 -5.78
C GLU A 483 -23.94 -12.62 -4.57
N TYR A 484 -22.71 -12.10 -4.39
CA TYR A 484 -22.20 -11.20 -3.33
C TYR A 484 -22.49 -11.59 -1.85
N ARG A 485 -23.29 -12.64 -1.61
CA ARG A 485 -24.25 -12.73 -0.50
C ARG A 485 -23.70 -12.72 0.94
N GLN A 486 -22.45 -13.12 1.20
CA GLN A 486 -22.12 -13.53 2.59
C GLN A 486 -20.68 -13.34 3.06
N ILE A 487 -19.73 -12.89 2.23
CA ILE A 487 -18.33 -12.76 2.66
C ILE A 487 -17.97 -11.31 3.02
N ILE A 488 -18.59 -10.33 2.37
CA ILE A 488 -18.28 -8.90 2.55
C ILE A 488 -19.25 -8.28 3.57
N GLN A 489 -19.07 -8.63 4.83
CA GLN A 489 -19.27 -7.65 5.88
C GLN A 489 -17.95 -7.59 6.64
N PRO A 490 -16.99 -6.74 6.22
CA PRO A 490 -15.94 -6.35 7.14
C PRO A 490 -16.63 -5.94 8.43
N ASN A 491 -16.09 -6.43 9.54
CA ASN A 491 -16.57 -6.15 10.86
C ASN A 491 -16.51 -4.61 11.05
N GLU A 492 -17.54 -3.88 10.64
CA GLU A 492 -17.79 -2.49 11.03
C GLU A 492 -18.22 -2.52 12.51
N ASN A 493 -17.37 -3.09 13.36
CA ASN A 493 -17.35 -2.93 14.80
C ASN A 493 -16.79 -1.54 15.15
N GLU A 494 -17.19 -0.51 14.40
CA GLU A 494 -17.17 0.85 14.89
C GLU A 494 -18.51 1.09 15.57
N ARG A 495 -18.49 1.05 16.90
CA ARG A 495 -19.53 1.58 17.79
C ARG A 495 -19.69 3.10 17.64
N GLN A 496 -19.72 3.61 16.41
CA GLN A 496 -20.05 4.99 16.10
C GLN A 496 -21.31 5.01 15.26
N THR A 497 -22.28 5.77 15.76
CA THR A 497 -23.59 6.12 15.20
C THR A 497 -23.49 6.91 13.88
N ARG A 498 -22.65 6.47 12.95
CA ARG A 498 -22.45 7.09 11.64
C ARG A 498 -22.96 6.13 10.56
N THR A 499 -24.23 6.30 10.20
CA THR A 499 -24.77 5.82 8.90
C THR A 499 -24.20 6.64 7.75
N SER A 500 -22.89 6.59 7.52
CA SER A 500 -22.26 7.42 6.50
C SER A 500 -21.40 6.57 5.58
N LEU A 501 -21.88 6.33 4.37
CA LEU A 501 -21.37 6.92 3.13
C LEU A 501 -19.86 7.24 3.02
N THR A 502 -19.29 7.88 4.05
CA THR A 502 -17.85 7.94 4.32
C THR A 502 -17.17 6.56 4.38
N ALA A 503 -17.81 5.49 4.87
CA ALA A 503 -17.27 4.13 4.89
C ALA A 503 -17.26 3.46 3.50
N PHE A 504 -18.34 3.66 2.71
CA PHE A 504 -18.43 3.20 1.32
C PHE A 504 -17.34 3.82 0.44
N MET A 505 -16.97 5.06 0.74
CA MET A 505 -15.91 5.75 0.02
C MET A 505 -14.54 5.74 0.67
N HIS A 506 -14.40 5.59 1.98
CA HIS A 506 -13.08 5.46 2.62
C HIS A 506 -12.36 4.30 1.95
N ASN A 507 -13.01 3.15 1.76
CA ASN A 507 -12.36 2.01 1.12
C ASN A 507 -12.04 2.20 -0.38
N ARG A 508 -12.67 3.15 -1.09
CA ARG A 508 -12.43 3.38 -2.54
C ARG A 508 -11.54 4.58 -2.83
N LEU A 509 -11.54 5.61 -1.96
CA LEU A 509 -10.64 6.77 -2.00
C LEU A 509 -9.38 6.59 -1.14
N LEU A 510 -9.32 5.61 -0.22
CA LEU A 510 -8.08 5.21 0.45
C LEU A 510 -7.06 4.71 -0.55
N CYS A 511 -7.50 3.95 -1.57
CA CYS A 511 -6.63 3.53 -2.64
C CYS A 511 -6.00 4.75 -3.32
N ALA A 512 -6.78 5.83 -3.57
CA ALA A 512 -6.37 7.06 -4.27
C ALA A 512 -5.60 8.08 -3.41
N ASN A 513 -5.82 8.13 -2.10
CA ASN A 513 -5.22 9.11 -1.19
C ASN A 513 -4.38 8.39 -0.13
N GLY A 514 -3.35 7.69 -0.60
CA GLY A 514 -2.43 6.85 0.18
C GLY A 514 -1.75 7.49 1.42
N LEU A 515 -2.01 8.75 1.75
CA LEU A 515 -1.54 9.41 2.96
C LEU A 515 -2.64 10.37 3.45
N GLU A 516 -2.92 10.35 4.76
CA GLU A 516 -3.75 11.32 5.52
C GLU A 516 -5.20 10.96 5.87
N ALA A 517 -5.44 9.76 6.41
CA ALA A 517 -6.55 9.57 7.35
C ALA A 517 -6.22 10.20 8.72
N ASN A 518 -6.54 11.50 8.85
CA ASN A 518 -6.69 12.36 10.05
C ASN A 518 -6.10 11.90 11.42
N LYS A 519 -5.36 12.82 12.04
CA LYS A 519 -4.61 12.71 13.31
C LYS A 519 -5.42 12.53 14.62
N ASN A 520 -6.73 12.26 14.59
CA ASN A 520 -7.59 12.31 15.79
C ASN A 520 -8.29 10.99 16.18
N GLN A 521 -7.65 9.83 16.00
CA GLN A 521 -8.11 8.56 16.59
C GLN A 521 -6.92 7.80 17.17
N THR A 522 -6.68 7.95 18.48
CA THR A 522 -5.34 7.79 19.06
C THR A 522 -5.07 6.48 19.81
N LYS A 523 -5.96 5.49 19.84
CA LYS A 523 -5.68 4.25 20.63
C LYS A 523 -5.85 2.92 19.88
N ARG A 524 -6.90 2.72 19.07
CA ARG A 524 -7.08 1.49 18.27
C ARG A 524 -6.10 1.33 17.10
N LYS A 525 -5.47 2.45 16.67
CA LYS A 525 -4.49 2.49 15.57
C LYS A 525 -3.14 1.85 15.88
N LEU A 526 -2.78 1.54 17.13
CA LEU A 526 -1.47 0.96 17.40
C LEU A 526 -1.33 -0.46 16.82
N PHE A 527 -2.32 -1.34 17.03
CA PHE A 527 -2.30 -2.71 16.50
C PHE A 527 -2.46 -2.75 14.97
N ALA A 528 -3.46 -2.05 14.42
CA ALA A 528 -3.73 -2.05 12.98
C ALA A 528 -2.57 -1.47 12.14
N LYS A 529 -1.88 -0.43 12.65
CA LYS A 529 -0.71 0.17 11.99
C LYS A 529 0.55 -0.71 12.01
N HIS A 530 0.57 -1.77 12.83
CA HIS A 530 1.66 -2.75 12.86
C HIS A 530 1.34 -3.97 11.98
N LEU A 531 0.06 -4.37 11.89
CA LEU A 531 -0.44 -5.42 10.99
C LEU A 531 -0.35 -5.04 9.50
N SER A 532 -0.41 -3.74 9.17
CA SER A 532 -0.21 -3.20 7.81
C SER A 532 1.17 -3.52 7.18
N LYS A 533 2.07 -4.17 7.91
CA LYS A 533 3.38 -4.63 7.42
C LYS A 533 3.37 -6.06 6.85
N LEU A 534 2.35 -6.88 7.15
CA LEU A 534 2.30 -8.28 6.70
C LEU A 534 1.50 -8.45 5.38
N ALA A 535 0.42 -7.67 5.22
CA ALA A 535 -0.19 -7.30 3.94
C ALA A 535 -0.28 -5.77 3.91
N GLY A 536 0.13 -5.12 2.82
CA GLY A 536 0.02 -3.67 2.74
C GLY A 536 -1.46 -3.24 2.77
N GLU A 537 -1.76 -2.12 3.43
CA GLU A 537 -3.09 -1.48 3.34
C GLU A 537 -3.51 -1.25 1.87
N TYR A 538 -2.53 -1.01 1.00
CA TYR A 538 -2.71 -0.89 -0.45
C TYR A 538 -3.13 -2.20 -1.11
N ASP A 539 -2.46 -3.32 -0.82
CA ASP A 539 -2.76 -4.62 -1.45
C ASP A 539 -4.18 -5.08 -1.14
N LEU A 540 -4.62 -4.87 0.11
CA LEU A 540 -6.00 -5.15 0.54
C LEU A 540 -7.01 -4.21 -0.13
N CYS A 541 -6.70 -2.91 -0.23
CA CYS A 541 -7.57 -1.93 -0.88
C CYS A 541 -7.77 -2.25 -2.37
N TYR A 542 -6.67 -2.51 -3.09
CA TYR A 542 -6.73 -2.89 -4.49
C TYR A 542 -7.43 -4.22 -4.69
N GLY A 543 -7.18 -5.16 -3.80
CA GLY A 543 -7.89 -6.42 -3.78
C GLY A 543 -9.41 -6.27 -3.68
N MET A 544 -9.88 -5.45 -2.74
CA MET A 544 -11.30 -5.13 -2.62
C MET A 544 -11.87 -4.47 -3.88
N GLU A 545 -11.14 -3.54 -4.50
CA GLU A 545 -11.63 -2.91 -5.73
C GLU A 545 -11.61 -3.85 -6.92
N ALA A 546 -10.62 -4.74 -7.02
CA ALA A 546 -10.58 -5.82 -8.00
C ALA A 546 -11.81 -6.73 -7.87
N ALA A 547 -12.19 -7.10 -6.65
CA ALA A 547 -13.41 -7.85 -6.38
C ALA A 547 -14.67 -7.07 -6.77
N ASN A 548 -14.73 -5.75 -6.52
CA ASN A 548 -15.85 -4.89 -6.91
C ASN A 548 -16.00 -4.81 -8.44
N GLN A 549 -14.90 -4.57 -9.16
CA GLN A 549 -14.89 -4.51 -10.62
C GLN A 549 -15.33 -5.84 -11.22
N PHE A 550 -14.85 -6.94 -10.64
CA PHE A 550 -15.22 -8.28 -11.08
C PHE A 550 -16.71 -8.61 -10.80
N ALA A 551 -17.22 -8.22 -9.63
CA ALA A 551 -18.64 -8.34 -9.31
C ALA A 551 -19.51 -7.50 -10.24
N PHE A 552 -19.08 -6.28 -10.57
CA PHE A 552 -19.77 -5.42 -11.53
C PHE A 552 -19.85 -6.09 -12.92
N GLY A 553 -18.77 -6.67 -13.43
CA GLY A 553 -18.79 -7.33 -14.73
C GLY A 553 -19.69 -8.57 -14.74
N SER A 554 -19.69 -9.39 -13.69
CA SER A 554 -20.63 -10.50 -13.53
C SER A 554 -22.09 -10.02 -13.54
N LEU A 555 -22.38 -8.93 -12.82
CA LEU A 555 -23.70 -8.31 -12.79
C LEU A 555 -24.09 -7.73 -14.16
N ALA A 556 -23.15 -7.13 -14.87
CA ALA A 556 -23.35 -6.60 -16.22
C ALA A 556 -23.71 -7.73 -17.20
N ILE A 557 -23.04 -8.87 -17.13
CA ILE A 557 -23.38 -10.06 -17.92
C ILE A 557 -24.84 -10.49 -17.69
N ARG A 558 -25.30 -10.49 -16.44
CA ARG A 558 -26.68 -10.86 -16.08
C ARG A 558 -27.72 -9.82 -16.48
N LEU A 559 -27.43 -8.54 -16.24
CA LEU A 559 -28.42 -7.47 -16.37
C LEU A 559 -28.45 -6.86 -17.76
N LEU A 560 -27.34 -6.77 -18.48
CA LEU A 560 -27.28 -6.15 -19.80
C LEU A 560 -27.73 -7.09 -20.92
N GLN A 561 -27.85 -8.40 -20.66
CA GLN A 561 -28.38 -9.36 -21.63
C GLN A 561 -29.90 -9.60 -21.45
N PRO A 562 -30.64 -9.92 -22.52
CA PRO A 562 -32.07 -10.25 -22.45
C PRO A 562 -32.34 -11.54 -21.65
N ALA A 563 -31.46 -12.53 -21.77
CA ALA A 563 -31.55 -13.82 -21.10
C ALA A 563 -30.50 -13.95 -19.97
N PRO A 564 -30.73 -14.80 -18.95
CA PRO A 564 -29.71 -15.15 -17.96
C PRO A 564 -28.48 -15.77 -18.63
N PRO A 565 -27.27 -15.56 -18.07
CA PRO A 565 -26.05 -16.13 -18.65
C PRO A 565 -26.00 -17.66 -18.49
N SER A 566 -25.43 -18.34 -19.48
CA SER A 566 -25.14 -19.76 -19.40
C SER A 566 -23.99 -20.04 -18.41
N SER A 567 -23.93 -21.26 -17.89
CA SER A 567 -22.81 -21.71 -17.03
C SER A 567 -21.45 -21.60 -17.73
N GLU A 568 -21.41 -21.80 -19.05
CA GLU A 568 -20.21 -21.65 -19.87
C GLU A 568 -19.78 -20.18 -19.98
N GLN A 569 -20.71 -19.24 -20.14
CA GLN A 569 -20.40 -17.81 -20.15
C GLN A 569 -19.80 -17.35 -18.82
N VAL A 570 -20.40 -17.78 -17.69
CA VAL A 570 -19.88 -17.48 -16.35
C VAL A 570 -18.50 -18.10 -16.16
N LYS A 571 -18.32 -19.37 -16.55
CA LYS A 571 -17.02 -20.05 -16.48
C LYS A 571 -15.96 -19.32 -17.31
N ASN A 572 -16.29 -18.93 -18.55
CA ASN A 572 -15.36 -18.21 -19.41
C ASN A 572 -14.96 -16.84 -18.82
N TYR A 573 -15.90 -16.09 -18.24
CA TYR A 573 -15.61 -14.84 -17.54
C TYR A 573 -14.60 -15.04 -16.40
N ILE A 574 -14.82 -16.05 -15.55
CA ILE A 574 -13.93 -16.40 -14.44
C ILE A 574 -12.54 -16.82 -14.95
N HIS A 575 -12.49 -17.66 -15.99
CA HIS A 575 -11.23 -18.13 -16.57
C HIS A 575 -10.42 -17.00 -17.21
N GLN A 576 -11.08 -16.05 -17.89
CA GLN A 576 -10.40 -14.88 -18.47
C GLN A 576 -9.75 -14.01 -17.39
N TYR A 577 -10.42 -13.82 -16.26
CA TYR A 577 -9.88 -13.04 -15.15
C TYR A 577 -8.75 -13.74 -14.41
N LEU A 578 -8.90 -15.03 -14.12
CA LEU A 578 -7.81 -15.82 -13.54
C LEU A 578 -6.57 -15.79 -14.44
N ARG A 579 -6.76 -15.87 -15.76
CA ARG A 579 -5.66 -15.75 -16.71
C ARG A 579 -4.96 -14.39 -16.59
N LEU A 580 -5.72 -13.29 -16.55
CA LEU A 580 -5.19 -11.93 -16.38
C LEU A 580 -4.41 -11.79 -15.07
N ILE A 581 -5.02 -12.14 -13.93
CA ILE A 581 -4.38 -12.01 -12.61
C ILE A 581 -3.08 -12.81 -12.59
N ILE A 582 -3.09 -14.06 -13.05
CA ILE A 582 -1.88 -14.88 -13.04
C ILE A 582 -0.80 -14.29 -13.96
N ALA A 583 -1.18 -13.78 -15.14
CA ALA A 583 -0.22 -13.09 -16.01
C ALA A 583 0.36 -11.85 -15.33
N HIS A 584 -0.45 -11.07 -14.62
CA HIS A 584 -0.02 -9.90 -13.84
C HIS A 584 0.98 -10.28 -12.74
N GLU A 585 0.64 -11.27 -11.90
CA GLU A 585 1.53 -11.72 -10.83
C GLU A 585 2.82 -12.33 -11.37
N VAL A 586 2.76 -13.09 -12.46
CA VAL A 586 3.96 -13.57 -13.13
C VAL A 586 4.82 -12.40 -13.59
N GLY A 587 4.24 -11.34 -14.15
CA GLY A 587 4.98 -10.14 -14.54
C GLY A 587 5.79 -9.52 -13.38
N HIS A 588 5.22 -9.43 -12.18
CA HIS A 588 5.97 -9.02 -10.98
C HIS A 588 7.14 -9.96 -10.67
N THR A 589 6.92 -11.27 -10.79
CA THR A 589 8.00 -12.26 -10.58
C THR A 589 9.04 -12.27 -11.69
N LEU A 590 8.77 -11.65 -12.84
CA LEU A 590 9.76 -11.39 -13.90
C LEU A 590 10.52 -10.07 -13.67
N GLY A 591 10.14 -9.34 -12.62
CA GLY A 591 10.77 -8.09 -12.21
C GLY A 591 10.02 -6.84 -12.63
N LEU A 592 8.84 -6.94 -13.27
CA LEU A 592 8.11 -5.78 -13.77
C LEU A 592 7.30 -5.09 -12.66
N ARG A 593 7.26 -3.75 -12.71
CA ARG A 593 6.35 -2.92 -11.90
C ARG A 593 5.00 -2.73 -12.62
N HIS A 594 4.02 -2.21 -11.89
CA HIS A 594 2.76 -1.79 -12.48
C HIS A 594 2.97 -0.77 -13.60
N ASN A 595 2.12 -0.84 -14.63
CA ASN A 595 2.05 0.14 -15.72
C ASN A 595 0.60 0.61 -15.94
N PHE A 596 0.18 1.67 -15.26
CA PHE A 596 -1.18 2.24 -15.31
C PHE A 596 -1.52 3.01 -16.60
N ARG A 597 -0.63 2.97 -17.60
CA ARG A 597 -0.92 3.40 -18.98
C ARG A 597 -1.34 2.22 -19.86
N GLY A 598 -1.32 0.99 -19.33
CA GLY A 598 -1.59 -0.25 -20.05
C GLY A 598 -2.95 -0.28 -20.73
N SER A 599 -3.96 0.28 -20.09
CA SER A 599 -5.36 0.32 -20.53
C SER A 599 -5.61 1.28 -21.72
N THR A 600 -4.65 2.17 -22.03
CA THR A 600 -4.86 3.33 -22.90
C THR A 600 -4.51 3.10 -24.38
N MET A 601 -4.38 1.83 -24.81
CA MET A 601 -3.93 1.48 -26.17
C MET A 601 -5.03 1.53 -27.23
N LEU A 602 -6.18 0.89 -26.97
CA LEU A 602 -7.23 0.67 -27.97
C LEU A 602 -8.34 1.73 -27.89
N THR A 603 -8.97 2.06 -29.03
CA THR A 603 -10.19 2.88 -29.00
C THR A 603 -11.37 2.09 -28.42
N PRO A 604 -12.44 2.76 -27.94
CA PRO A 604 -13.57 2.06 -27.34
C PRO A 604 -14.22 1.03 -28.30
N GLU A 605 -14.28 1.34 -29.59
CA GLU A 605 -14.83 0.46 -30.62
C GLU A 605 -13.94 -0.76 -30.88
N GLN A 606 -12.62 -0.62 -30.72
CA GLN A 606 -11.66 -1.70 -30.91
C GLN A 606 -11.67 -2.71 -29.77
N LEU A 607 -12.03 -2.30 -28.53
CA LEU A 607 -12.09 -3.19 -27.36
C LEU A 607 -12.99 -4.40 -27.56
N ASN A 608 -14.03 -4.27 -28.39
CA ASN A 608 -14.99 -5.34 -28.65
C ASN A 608 -14.71 -6.13 -29.94
N ASN A 609 -13.65 -5.77 -30.67
CA ASN A 609 -13.22 -6.49 -31.87
C ASN A 609 -12.18 -7.56 -31.51
N THR A 610 -12.62 -8.81 -31.42
CA THR A 610 -11.76 -9.96 -31.05
C THR A 610 -10.61 -10.20 -32.01
N ASP A 611 -10.73 -9.82 -33.28
CA ASP A 611 -9.63 -9.96 -34.24
C ASP A 611 -8.51 -8.97 -33.93
N ILE A 612 -8.84 -7.80 -33.36
CA ILE A 612 -7.84 -6.83 -32.91
C ILE A 612 -7.27 -7.27 -31.56
N THR A 613 -8.13 -7.54 -30.58
CA THR A 613 -7.70 -7.80 -29.19
C THR A 613 -6.92 -9.10 -29.02
N ARG A 614 -7.18 -10.12 -29.86
CA ARG A 614 -6.45 -11.39 -29.83
C ARG A 614 -5.16 -11.41 -30.66
N ASN A 615 -4.91 -10.37 -31.46
CA ASN A 615 -3.66 -10.23 -32.25
C ASN A 615 -2.72 -9.17 -31.67
N ARG A 616 -3.25 -8.01 -31.28
CA ARG A 616 -2.48 -6.89 -30.71
C ARG A 616 -2.46 -6.86 -29.19
N GLY A 617 -3.33 -7.62 -28.53
CA GLY A 617 -3.64 -7.48 -27.10
C GLY A 617 -4.83 -6.54 -26.87
N LEU A 618 -5.61 -6.81 -25.81
CA LEU A 618 -6.68 -5.91 -25.34
C LEU A 618 -6.12 -4.62 -24.73
N VAL A 619 -4.93 -4.73 -24.14
CA VAL A 619 -4.20 -3.68 -23.40
C VAL A 619 -2.74 -3.69 -23.85
N SER A 620 -2.02 -2.59 -23.68
CA SER A 620 -0.57 -2.57 -23.97
C SER A 620 0.24 -3.29 -22.92
N SER A 621 -0.22 -3.31 -21.66
CA SER A 621 0.42 -4.05 -20.57
C SER A 621 -0.60 -4.75 -19.69
N VAL A 622 -0.35 -6.01 -19.35
CA VAL A 622 -1.11 -6.71 -18.30
C VAL A 622 -0.70 -6.27 -16.88
N MET A 623 0.35 -5.46 -16.74
CA MET A 623 0.80 -4.88 -15.47
C MET A 623 -0.07 -3.71 -15.00
N ASP A 624 -1.21 -3.48 -15.63
CA ASP A 624 -2.21 -2.50 -15.23
C ASP A 624 -3.36 -3.19 -14.47
N TYR A 625 -4.15 -2.43 -13.73
CA TYR A 625 -5.40 -2.90 -13.12
C TYR A 625 -6.56 -2.71 -14.09
N ILE A 626 -6.86 -3.79 -14.83
CA ILE A 626 -7.82 -3.75 -15.94
C ILE A 626 -9.24 -4.09 -15.46
N PRO A 627 -10.24 -3.22 -15.67
CA PRO A 627 -11.64 -3.52 -15.37
C PRO A 627 -12.20 -4.51 -16.40
N PRO A 628 -13.33 -5.20 -16.13
CA PRO A 628 -13.99 -5.98 -17.17
C PRO A 628 -14.39 -5.09 -18.34
N ASN A 629 -14.01 -5.49 -19.56
CA ASN A 629 -14.48 -4.82 -20.77
C ASN A 629 -15.97 -5.11 -20.99
N ILE A 630 -16.83 -4.13 -20.70
CA ILE A 630 -18.28 -4.21 -20.93
C ILE A 630 -18.67 -3.37 -22.14
N ALA A 631 -19.22 -4.01 -23.17
CA ALA A 631 -19.71 -3.33 -24.36
C ALA A 631 -20.94 -2.43 -24.04
N PRO A 632 -21.13 -1.31 -24.76
CA PRO A 632 -22.39 -0.58 -24.70
C PRO A 632 -23.54 -1.45 -25.25
N GLN A 633 -24.79 -1.08 -24.94
CA GLN A 633 -25.94 -1.72 -25.57
C GLN A 633 -25.85 -1.66 -27.10
N ASP A 634 -26.43 -2.67 -27.74
CA ASP A 634 -26.49 -2.83 -29.19
C ASP A 634 -25.13 -3.07 -29.88
N GLN A 635 -24.04 -3.18 -29.12
CA GLN A 635 -22.76 -3.70 -29.61
C GLN A 635 -22.53 -5.14 -29.20
N LYS A 636 -21.82 -5.89 -30.05
CA LYS A 636 -21.38 -7.25 -29.73
C LYS A 636 -20.34 -7.19 -28.63
N GLN A 637 -20.56 -7.96 -27.56
CA GLN A 637 -19.58 -8.11 -26.48
C GLN A 637 -18.31 -8.81 -26.98
N GLY A 638 -17.16 -8.19 -26.74
CA GLY A 638 -15.83 -8.78 -26.95
C GLY A 638 -15.38 -9.64 -25.76
N ASP A 639 -14.07 -9.92 -25.70
CA ASP A 639 -13.47 -10.53 -24.51
C ASP A 639 -13.55 -9.55 -23.32
N TYR A 640 -13.76 -10.09 -22.11
CA TYR A 640 -13.88 -9.29 -20.89
C TYR A 640 -12.51 -8.90 -20.32
N PHE A 641 -11.49 -9.75 -20.50
CA PHE A 641 -10.11 -9.52 -20.05
C PHE A 641 -9.09 -9.93 -21.13
N PRO A 642 -7.84 -9.45 -21.03
CA PRO A 642 -6.79 -9.81 -21.97
C PRO A 642 -6.57 -11.33 -22.06
N GLN A 643 -6.34 -11.83 -23.28
CA GLN A 643 -5.97 -13.25 -23.52
C GLN A 643 -4.48 -13.43 -23.82
N MET A 644 -3.73 -12.34 -23.92
CA MET A 644 -2.29 -12.30 -24.16
C MET A 644 -1.68 -11.05 -23.53
N VAL A 645 -0.36 -11.08 -23.31
CA VAL A 645 0.43 -9.88 -22.95
C VAL A 645 0.44 -8.89 -24.10
N GLY A 646 0.63 -7.61 -23.79
CA GLY A 646 0.58 -6.53 -24.77
C GLY A 646 1.95 -6.08 -25.29
N PRO A 647 1.99 -5.14 -26.25
CA PRO A 647 3.23 -4.61 -26.81
C PRO A 647 4.21 -3.98 -25.80
N TYR A 648 3.73 -3.36 -24.73
CA TYR A 648 4.60 -2.85 -23.66
C TYR A 648 5.31 -4.00 -22.96
N ASP A 649 4.58 -5.06 -22.64
CA ASP A 649 5.11 -6.24 -21.96
C ASP A 649 6.19 -6.91 -22.82
N ASP A 650 5.92 -7.10 -24.12
CA ASP A 650 6.88 -7.63 -25.09
C ASP A 650 8.17 -6.79 -25.11
N TRP A 651 8.03 -5.46 -25.12
CA TRP A 651 9.15 -4.52 -25.14
C TRP A 651 9.93 -4.49 -23.80
N ALA A 652 9.23 -4.54 -22.68
CA ALA A 652 9.85 -4.59 -21.36
C ALA A 652 10.65 -5.88 -21.16
N ILE A 653 10.13 -7.04 -21.63
CA ILE A 653 10.88 -8.30 -21.61
C ILE A 653 12.09 -8.26 -22.55
N GLN A 654 11.98 -7.66 -23.74
CA GLN A 654 13.14 -7.42 -24.60
C GLN A 654 14.21 -6.59 -23.86
N TYR A 655 13.82 -5.53 -23.15
CA TYR A 655 14.75 -4.74 -22.35
C TYR A 655 15.40 -5.53 -21.21
N GLY A 656 14.68 -6.43 -20.55
CA GLY A 656 15.23 -7.20 -19.42
C GLY A 656 16.09 -8.41 -19.84
N TYR A 657 15.76 -9.04 -20.97
CA TYR A 657 16.23 -10.39 -21.28
C TYR A 657 16.98 -10.54 -22.60
N THR A 658 16.91 -9.58 -23.53
CA THR A 658 17.72 -9.67 -24.77
C THR A 658 19.20 -9.74 -24.41
N GLN A 659 19.92 -10.72 -24.97
CA GLN A 659 21.35 -10.92 -24.71
C GLN A 659 22.20 -10.12 -25.69
N PHE A 660 23.22 -9.42 -25.17
CA PHE A 660 24.18 -8.64 -25.95
C PHE A 660 25.62 -9.13 -25.71
N PRO A 661 26.54 -8.93 -26.67
CA PRO A 661 27.96 -9.24 -26.49
C PRO A 661 28.66 -8.16 -25.63
N ALA A 662 28.21 -7.99 -24.38
CA ALA A 662 28.76 -7.04 -23.42
C ALA A 662 29.23 -7.77 -22.15
N THR A 663 30.41 -7.41 -21.65
CA THR A 663 31.03 -8.05 -20.48
C THR A 663 30.84 -7.28 -19.18
N THR A 664 30.25 -6.08 -19.23
CA THR A 664 29.94 -5.26 -18.05
C THR A 664 28.60 -4.54 -18.22
N PRO A 665 27.90 -4.19 -17.13
CA PRO A 665 26.63 -3.44 -17.20
C PRO A 665 26.77 -2.09 -17.92
N VAL A 666 27.93 -1.43 -17.80
CA VAL A 666 28.20 -0.15 -18.45
C VAL A 666 28.37 -0.33 -19.97
N ALA A 667 29.03 -1.39 -20.41
CA ALA A 667 29.20 -1.70 -21.83
C ALA A 667 27.88 -2.11 -22.52
N GLU A 668 26.89 -2.60 -21.76
CA GLU A 668 25.57 -2.96 -22.26
C GLU A 668 24.68 -1.74 -22.52
N LYS A 669 24.90 -0.63 -21.79
CA LYS A 669 24.06 0.57 -21.81
C LYS A 669 23.73 1.12 -23.20
N PRO A 670 24.65 1.21 -24.19
CA PRO A 670 24.30 1.70 -25.53
C PRO A 670 23.27 0.83 -26.27
N PHE A 671 23.23 -0.48 -26.00
CA PHE A 671 22.23 -1.38 -26.58
C PHE A 671 20.87 -1.20 -25.90
N LEU A 672 20.87 -1.09 -24.58
CA LEU A 672 19.67 -0.83 -23.78
C LEU A 672 19.02 0.50 -24.14
N ASN A 673 19.83 1.55 -24.35
CA ASN A 673 19.34 2.85 -24.79
C ASN A 673 18.57 2.76 -26.11
N LYS A 674 19.02 1.96 -27.08
CA LYS A 674 18.31 1.75 -28.35
C LYS A 674 16.94 1.09 -28.18
N ILE A 675 16.81 0.22 -27.18
CA ILE A 675 15.50 -0.37 -26.83
C ILE A 675 14.64 0.71 -26.16
N ALA A 676 15.19 1.38 -25.15
CA ALA A 676 14.49 2.37 -24.33
C ALA A 676 14.08 3.64 -25.10
N GLU A 677 14.75 3.98 -26.20
CA GLU A 677 14.38 5.09 -27.10
C GLU A 677 12.99 4.96 -27.72
N LYS A 678 12.38 3.76 -27.72
CA LYS A 678 11.01 3.54 -28.21
C LYS A 678 9.91 3.96 -27.23
N SER A 679 10.27 4.44 -26.03
CA SER A 679 9.31 4.81 -24.97
C SER A 679 8.39 5.98 -25.34
N ASP A 680 8.66 6.66 -26.45
CA ASP A 680 7.85 7.74 -26.98
C ASP A 680 6.57 7.25 -27.68
N GLN A 681 6.59 6.00 -28.17
CA GLN A 681 5.47 5.33 -28.82
C GLN A 681 4.31 5.18 -27.82
N PRO A 682 3.07 5.57 -28.20
CA PRO A 682 1.92 5.56 -27.28
C PRO A 682 1.73 4.23 -26.53
N GLU A 683 1.85 3.11 -27.22
CA GLU A 683 1.70 1.76 -26.67
C GLU A 683 2.88 1.31 -25.79
N LEU A 684 4.01 2.02 -25.78
CA LEU A 684 5.21 1.70 -24.98
C LEU A 684 5.43 2.68 -23.82
N THR A 685 4.42 3.50 -23.50
CA THR A 685 4.51 4.45 -22.40
C THR A 685 4.39 3.79 -21.03
N TYR A 686 5.04 4.38 -20.03
CA TYR A 686 5.15 3.83 -18.67
C TYR A 686 4.69 4.83 -17.61
N ALA A 687 3.75 4.41 -16.76
CA ALA A 687 3.35 5.10 -15.54
C ALA A 687 3.20 4.12 -14.39
N THR A 688 3.82 4.40 -13.25
CA THR A 688 3.92 3.49 -12.12
C THR A 688 3.02 3.93 -10.96
N ASP A 689 3.07 3.21 -9.83
CA ASP A 689 2.25 3.43 -8.64
C ASP A 689 2.25 4.90 -8.19
N GLU A 690 3.43 5.53 -8.21
CA GLU A 690 3.61 6.91 -7.78
C GLU A 690 2.94 7.93 -8.71
N ASP A 691 2.62 7.57 -9.97
CA ASP A 691 2.01 8.47 -10.95
C ASP A 691 0.48 8.42 -10.93
N MET A 692 -0.12 7.37 -10.35
CA MET A 692 -1.56 7.11 -10.44
C MET A 692 -2.41 8.14 -9.66
N TYR A 693 -1.84 8.74 -8.63
CA TYR A 693 -2.54 9.62 -7.68
C TYR A 693 -2.58 11.09 -8.08
N ASP A 694 -1.93 11.44 -9.19
CA ASP A 694 -1.73 12.84 -9.55
C ASP A 694 -2.61 13.27 -10.75
N LEU A 695 -2.21 14.34 -11.39
CA LEU A 695 -2.90 15.11 -12.42
C LEU A 695 -3.04 14.45 -13.80
N ASP A 696 -2.54 13.23 -14.02
CA ASP A 696 -2.53 12.56 -15.32
C ASP A 696 -3.74 11.63 -15.53
N PRO A 697 -4.70 11.98 -16.42
CA PRO A 697 -5.89 11.16 -16.66
C PRO A 697 -5.64 9.95 -17.59
N THR A 698 -4.37 9.62 -17.82
CA THR A 698 -3.96 8.45 -18.61
C THR A 698 -3.08 7.50 -17.81
N ALA A 699 -2.92 7.74 -16.51
CA ALA A 699 -2.24 6.87 -15.56
C ALA A 699 -3.23 6.56 -14.43
N ASP A 700 -4.16 5.65 -14.68
CA ASP A 700 -5.30 5.38 -13.81
C ASP A 700 -5.49 3.88 -13.65
N ALA A 701 -5.78 3.42 -12.43
CA ALA A 701 -6.26 2.05 -12.23
C ALA A 701 -7.75 1.96 -12.56
N TRP A 702 -8.15 0.79 -13.08
CA TRP A 702 -9.53 0.42 -13.39
C TRP A 702 -10.20 1.25 -14.49
N ASP A 703 -9.43 1.99 -15.28
CA ASP A 703 -9.89 2.65 -16.50
C ASP A 703 -9.69 1.74 -17.73
N ASN A 704 -10.24 2.14 -18.87
CA ASN A 704 -10.08 1.40 -20.11
C ASN A 704 -10.24 2.30 -21.34
N SER A 705 -9.48 2.00 -22.39
CA SER A 705 -9.41 2.70 -23.67
C SER A 705 -8.56 3.97 -23.72
N ASN A 706 -8.03 4.28 -24.90
CA ASN A 706 -7.40 5.56 -25.24
C ASN A 706 -8.36 6.78 -25.24
N ASN A 707 -9.67 6.52 -25.14
CA ASN A 707 -10.71 7.53 -25.02
C ASN A 707 -11.62 7.22 -23.82
N VAL A 708 -11.05 7.34 -22.61
CA VAL A 708 -11.72 7.07 -21.33
C VAL A 708 -13.01 7.88 -21.18
N LEU A 709 -13.10 9.11 -21.71
CA LEU A 709 -14.34 9.89 -21.64
C LEU A 709 -15.50 9.25 -22.43
N LEU A 710 -15.23 8.71 -23.61
CA LEU A 710 -16.23 7.99 -24.40
C LEU A 710 -16.58 6.65 -23.75
N TYR A 711 -15.58 5.90 -23.30
CA TYR A 711 -15.79 4.62 -22.60
C TYR A 711 -16.59 4.81 -21.32
N SER A 712 -16.24 5.81 -20.50
CA SER A 712 -16.95 6.17 -19.28
C SER A 712 -18.40 6.52 -19.55
N ARG A 713 -18.69 7.26 -20.63
CA ARG A 713 -20.06 7.54 -21.06
C ARG A 713 -20.85 6.26 -21.32
N TRP A 714 -20.26 5.27 -22.00
CA TRP A 714 -20.90 3.97 -22.21
C TRP A 714 -21.17 3.23 -20.90
N GLN A 715 -20.23 3.24 -19.96
CA GLN A 715 -20.44 2.60 -18.65
C GLN A 715 -21.52 3.30 -17.82
N LEU A 716 -21.61 4.64 -17.86
CA LEU A 716 -22.68 5.41 -17.22
C LEU A 716 -24.06 5.09 -17.83
N GLU A 717 -24.13 4.93 -19.14
CA GLU A 717 -25.34 4.52 -19.86
C GLU A 717 -25.72 3.07 -19.52
N ASN A 718 -24.76 2.14 -19.48
CA ASN A 718 -24.97 0.76 -19.05
C ASN A 718 -25.48 0.68 -17.61
N ALA A 719 -24.88 1.42 -16.68
CA ALA A 719 -25.31 1.47 -15.29
C ALA A 719 -26.76 1.96 -15.14
N ARG A 720 -27.16 2.99 -15.92
CA ARG A 720 -28.56 3.46 -16.00
C ARG A 720 -29.53 2.35 -16.40
N ILE A 721 -29.14 1.53 -17.36
CA ILE A 721 -29.94 0.41 -17.84
C ILE A 721 -29.97 -0.73 -16.81
N MET A 722 -28.84 -0.99 -16.15
CA MET A 722 -28.74 -2.03 -15.13
C MET A 722 -29.65 -1.74 -13.94
N TRP A 723 -29.68 -0.52 -13.40
CA TRP A 723 -30.57 -0.23 -12.27
C TRP A 723 -32.05 -0.18 -12.66
N ASP A 724 -32.39 0.21 -13.89
CA ASP A 724 -33.78 0.07 -14.39
C ASP A 724 -34.18 -1.40 -14.51
N ARG A 725 -33.28 -2.27 -14.97
CA ARG A 725 -33.51 -3.71 -15.06
C ARG A 725 -33.54 -4.39 -13.69
N LEU A 726 -32.76 -3.93 -12.71
CA LEU A 726 -32.86 -4.38 -11.32
C LEU A 726 -34.27 -4.17 -10.77
N ASN A 727 -34.92 -3.05 -11.12
CA ASN A 727 -36.30 -2.82 -10.71
C ASN A 727 -37.28 -3.82 -11.35
N LYS A 728 -37.08 -4.12 -12.63
CA LYS A 728 -37.98 -4.93 -13.47
C LYS A 728 -37.79 -6.44 -13.29
N ARG A 729 -36.59 -6.89 -12.89
CA ARG A 729 -36.25 -8.30 -12.67
C ARG A 729 -36.19 -8.55 -11.16
N PRO A 730 -37.27 -9.05 -10.53
CA PRO A 730 -37.24 -9.35 -9.12
C PRO A 730 -36.19 -10.44 -8.82
N PRO A 731 -35.72 -10.55 -7.56
CA PRO A 731 -34.92 -11.68 -7.11
C PRO A 731 -35.65 -13.01 -7.42
N MET A 732 -34.92 -14.13 -7.55
CA MET A 732 -35.57 -15.42 -7.77
C MET A 732 -36.38 -15.83 -6.54
N ASP A 733 -37.36 -16.71 -6.69
CA ASP A 733 -38.17 -17.17 -5.56
C ASP A 733 -37.27 -17.77 -4.46
N GLY A 734 -37.32 -17.18 -3.26
CA GLY A 734 -36.49 -17.54 -2.10
C GLY A 734 -35.27 -16.65 -1.87
N ASP A 735 -34.94 -15.75 -2.80
CA ASP A 735 -33.87 -14.76 -2.64
C ASP A 735 -34.29 -13.58 -1.75
N SER A 736 -33.29 -12.91 -1.16
CA SER A 736 -33.53 -11.78 -0.25
C SER A 736 -33.45 -10.43 -0.98
N TYR A 737 -34.27 -9.47 -0.56
CA TYR A 737 -34.15 -8.08 -0.99
C TYR A 737 -32.82 -7.41 -0.58
N SER A 738 -32.09 -7.99 0.38
CA SER A 738 -30.71 -7.56 0.71
C SER A 738 -29.77 -7.63 -0.48
N ASP A 739 -29.96 -8.61 -1.36
CA ASP A 739 -29.08 -8.79 -2.51
C ASP A 739 -29.33 -7.70 -3.55
N MET A 740 -30.57 -7.24 -3.68
CA MET A 740 -30.91 -6.12 -4.55
C MET A 740 -30.24 -4.83 -4.07
N ARG A 741 -30.19 -4.60 -2.74
CA ARG A 741 -29.46 -3.47 -2.15
C ARG A 741 -27.97 -3.49 -2.50
N GLU A 742 -27.34 -4.65 -2.43
CA GLU A 742 -25.92 -4.84 -2.75
C GLU A 742 -25.64 -4.67 -4.24
N GLN A 743 -26.45 -5.30 -5.10
CA GLN A 743 -26.34 -5.15 -6.55
C GLN A 743 -26.52 -3.68 -6.97
N PHE A 744 -27.50 -2.98 -6.41
CA PHE A 744 -27.68 -1.54 -6.63
C PHE A 744 -26.45 -0.75 -6.20
N GLY A 745 -25.87 -1.06 -5.03
CA GLY A 745 -24.63 -0.46 -4.54
C GLY A 745 -23.44 -0.68 -5.48
N THR A 746 -23.29 -1.89 -6.04
CA THR A 746 -22.24 -2.23 -7.01
C THR A 746 -22.38 -1.42 -8.31
N VAL A 747 -23.59 -1.34 -8.87
CA VAL A 747 -23.85 -0.53 -10.08
C VAL A 747 -23.59 0.94 -9.82
N LEU A 748 -24.10 1.47 -8.70
CA LEU A 748 -23.92 2.86 -8.35
C LEU A 748 -22.44 3.19 -8.08
N GLY A 749 -21.72 2.28 -7.45
CA GLY A 749 -20.28 2.40 -7.23
C GLY A 749 -19.49 2.50 -8.54
N ASN A 750 -19.77 1.62 -9.51
CA ASN A 750 -19.14 1.68 -10.83
C ASN A 750 -19.53 2.95 -11.60
N TYR A 751 -20.78 3.41 -11.47
CA TYR A 751 -21.23 4.69 -12.05
C TYR A 751 -20.33 5.83 -11.58
N PHE A 752 -20.08 5.94 -10.28
CA PHE A 752 -19.24 7.00 -9.73
C PHE A 752 -17.75 6.85 -10.02
N GLN A 753 -17.25 5.62 -10.18
CA GLN A 753 -15.88 5.40 -10.63
C GLN A 753 -15.64 6.04 -12.03
N ASN A 754 -16.58 5.86 -12.95
CA ASN A 754 -16.50 6.46 -14.29
C ASN A 754 -16.65 7.99 -14.28
N ILE A 755 -17.36 8.54 -13.29
CA ILE A 755 -17.41 9.99 -13.05
C ILE A 755 -16.06 10.52 -12.56
N TYR A 756 -15.40 9.80 -11.66
CA TYR A 756 -14.09 10.17 -11.14
C TYR A 756 -13.04 10.28 -12.25
N TYR A 757 -12.99 9.33 -13.19
CA TYR A 757 -12.08 9.44 -14.34
C TYR A 757 -12.34 10.71 -15.16
N ALA A 758 -13.61 11.08 -15.35
CA ALA A 758 -13.94 12.30 -16.08
C ALA A 758 -13.44 13.56 -15.36
N THR A 759 -13.39 13.60 -14.03
CA THR A 759 -12.91 14.79 -13.31
C THR A 759 -11.41 15.02 -13.52
N LYS A 760 -10.60 13.96 -13.63
CA LYS A 760 -9.14 14.06 -13.88
C LYS A 760 -8.78 14.78 -15.18
N TYR A 761 -9.65 14.78 -16.18
CA TYR A 761 -9.41 15.51 -17.43
C TYR A 761 -9.44 17.03 -17.24
N ILE A 762 -10.17 17.54 -16.24
CA ILE A 762 -10.37 18.99 -16.04
C ILE A 762 -9.21 19.56 -15.24
N GLY A 763 -8.43 20.43 -15.88
CA GLY A 763 -7.13 20.87 -15.36
C GLY A 763 -6.10 19.73 -15.30
N GLY A 764 -6.31 18.64 -16.02
CA GLY A 764 -5.39 17.52 -16.09
C GLY A 764 -4.19 17.78 -17.00
N GLN A 765 -3.11 17.04 -16.79
CA GLN A 765 -1.90 17.10 -17.61
C GLN A 765 -1.20 15.73 -17.62
N SER A 766 -0.79 15.27 -18.79
CA SER A 766 -0.06 14.01 -18.89
C SER A 766 1.41 14.18 -18.56
N PHE A 767 1.95 13.23 -17.80
CA PHE A 767 3.36 13.08 -17.49
C PHE A 767 3.97 11.92 -18.29
N TYR A 768 5.10 12.18 -18.95
CA TYR A 768 5.85 11.21 -19.73
C TYR A 768 7.31 11.18 -19.29
N ARG A 769 7.82 9.98 -19.06
CA ARG A 769 9.24 9.72 -18.87
C ARG A 769 9.93 9.73 -20.24
N VAL A 770 10.43 10.90 -20.62
CA VAL A 770 11.13 11.12 -21.89
C VAL A 770 12.49 11.74 -21.61
N HIS A 771 13.52 11.24 -22.31
CA HIS A 771 14.85 11.84 -22.28
C HIS A 771 15.02 12.75 -23.50
N PRO A 772 15.74 13.89 -23.38
CA PRO A 772 16.03 14.75 -24.52
C PRO A 772 16.74 13.97 -25.63
N SER A 773 16.25 14.09 -26.87
CA SER A 773 16.91 13.52 -28.04
C SER A 773 16.86 14.50 -29.21
N GLU A 774 17.86 14.45 -30.10
CA GLU A 774 17.87 15.28 -31.31
C GLU A 774 16.74 14.93 -32.28
N LYS A 775 16.20 13.70 -32.20
CA LYS A 775 15.17 13.19 -33.10
C LYS A 775 13.74 13.53 -32.64
N GLN A 776 13.54 13.81 -31.35
CA GLN A 776 12.19 13.94 -30.76
C GLN A 776 12.16 14.98 -29.64
N GLN A 777 11.24 15.94 -29.77
CA GLN A 777 11.02 17.05 -28.82
C GLN A 777 9.74 16.88 -27.98
N LYS A 778 9.43 15.65 -27.53
CA LYS A 778 8.29 15.43 -26.63
C LYS A 778 8.63 16.03 -25.26
N LEU A 779 7.73 16.87 -24.73
CA LEU A 779 7.89 17.43 -23.39
C LEU A 779 7.42 16.42 -22.32
N PRO A 780 8.04 16.40 -21.13
CA PRO A 780 7.60 15.55 -20.02
C PRO A 780 6.17 15.83 -19.59
N PHE A 781 5.74 17.09 -19.65
CA PHE A 781 4.40 17.50 -19.26
C PHE A 781 3.62 18.02 -20.46
N LYS A 782 2.40 17.51 -20.65
CA LYS A 782 1.48 17.95 -21.71
C LYS A 782 0.09 18.18 -21.16
N ALA A 783 -0.42 19.41 -21.25
CA ALA A 783 -1.79 19.74 -20.90
C ALA A 783 -2.79 18.83 -21.63
N VAL A 784 -3.84 18.39 -20.92
CA VAL A 784 -4.98 17.74 -21.57
C VAL A 784 -5.60 18.73 -22.56
N PRO A 785 -5.86 18.34 -23.83
CA PRO A 785 -6.45 19.23 -24.82
C PRO A 785 -7.76 19.85 -24.32
N VAL A 786 -7.92 21.17 -24.49
CA VAL A 786 -9.08 21.92 -23.98
C VAL A 786 -10.42 21.30 -24.39
N GLU A 787 -10.52 20.76 -25.60
CA GLU A 787 -11.73 20.08 -26.09
C GLU A 787 -12.08 18.83 -25.27
N LYS A 788 -11.08 18.06 -24.82
CA LYS A 788 -11.32 16.94 -23.90
C LYS A 788 -11.75 17.43 -22.52
N GLN A 789 -11.21 18.55 -22.04
CA GLN A 789 -11.64 19.14 -20.76
C GLN A 789 -13.10 19.62 -20.83
N ARG A 790 -13.49 20.28 -21.92
CA ARG A 790 -14.88 20.69 -22.19
C ARG A 790 -15.81 19.50 -22.35
N GLN A 791 -15.37 18.45 -23.04
CA GLN A 791 -16.12 17.20 -23.14
C GLN A 791 -16.34 16.57 -21.76
N ALA A 792 -15.32 16.54 -20.90
CA ALA A 792 -15.43 16.06 -19.54
C ALA A 792 -16.42 16.91 -18.72
N LEU A 793 -16.34 18.23 -18.80
CA LEU A 793 -17.31 19.13 -18.17
C LEU A 793 -18.74 18.86 -18.65
N ALA A 794 -18.96 18.70 -19.96
CA ALA A 794 -20.28 18.40 -20.52
C ALA A 794 -20.82 17.05 -20.02
N LEU A 795 -19.95 16.05 -19.87
CA LEU A 795 -20.30 14.75 -19.29
C LEU A 795 -20.73 14.92 -17.84
N LEU A 796 -19.96 15.62 -17.01
CA LEU A 796 -20.33 15.89 -15.60
C LEU A 796 -21.63 16.69 -15.48
N GLN A 797 -21.84 17.68 -16.36
CA GLN A 797 -23.10 18.42 -16.43
C GLN A 797 -24.29 17.50 -16.69
N LYS A 798 -24.18 16.54 -17.60
CA LYS A 798 -25.26 15.60 -17.95
C LYS A 798 -25.51 14.50 -16.91
N TYR A 799 -24.45 13.94 -16.34
CA TYR A 799 -24.54 12.72 -15.53
C TYR A 799 -24.45 12.96 -14.01
N ILE A 800 -23.99 14.14 -13.57
CA ILE A 800 -23.92 14.49 -12.15
C ILE A 800 -24.80 15.67 -11.81
N PHE A 801 -24.70 16.76 -12.57
CA PHE A 801 -25.33 18.01 -12.18
C PHE A 801 -26.76 18.16 -12.72
N ALA A 802 -27.13 17.57 -13.85
CA ALA A 802 -28.48 17.70 -14.42
C ALA A 802 -29.60 17.28 -13.44
N GLU A 803 -30.79 17.87 -13.60
CA GLU A 803 -31.96 17.53 -12.78
C GLU A 803 -32.37 16.06 -12.90
N ASP A 804 -32.28 15.50 -14.10
CA ASP A 804 -32.59 14.11 -14.40
C ASP A 804 -31.37 13.18 -14.30
N ALA A 805 -30.24 13.67 -13.75
CA ALA A 805 -29.01 12.89 -13.62
C ALA A 805 -29.24 11.58 -12.84
N PHE A 806 -30.08 11.65 -11.81
CA PHE A 806 -30.43 10.54 -10.91
C PHE A 806 -31.96 10.39 -10.84
N ASN A 807 -32.49 9.45 -11.63
CA ASN A 807 -33.91 9.12 -11.64
C ASN A 807 -34.12 7.66 -11.23
N PHE A 808 -34.39 7.44 -9.95
CA PHE A 808 -34.61 6.11 -9.39
C PHE A 808 -36.12 5.85 -9.21
N SER A 809 -36.57 4.66 -9.60
CA SER A 809 -37.94 4.24 -9.36
C SER A 809 -38.22 4.17 -7.85
N PRO A 810 -39.34 4.73 -7.35
CA PRO A 810 -39.75 4.55 -5.96
C PRO A 810 -39.89 3.07 -5.57
N ASP A 811 -40.35 2.23 -6.50
CA ASP A 811 -40.45 0.79 -6.30
C ASP A 811 -39.07 0.15 -6.09
N LEU A 812 -38.06 0.55 -6.87
CA LEU A 812 -36.68 0.08 -6.68
C LEU A 812 -36.16 0.47 -5.29
N LEU A 813 -36.31 1.74 -4.90
CA LEU A 813 -35.78 2.23 -3.62
C LEU A 813 -36.41 1.51 -2.42
N ASN A 814 -37.71 1.18 -2.50
CA ASN A 814 -38.41 0.44 -1.45
C ASN A 814 -38.05 -1.06 -1.41
N LYS A 815 -37.37 -1.59 -2.44
CA LYS A 815 -36.81 -2.95 -2.45
C LYS A 815 -35.41 -3.03 -1.85
N LEU A 816 -34.75 -1.91 -1.50
CA LEU A 816 -33.36 -1.89 -1.01
C LEU A 816 -33.25 -2.15 0.52
N ALA A 817 -33.94 -3.18 1.01
CA ALA A 817 -33.86 -3.59 2.41
C ALA A 817 -32.45 -4.13 2.75
N PRO A 818 -31.87 -3.83 3.92
CA PRO A 818 -30.58 -4.40 4.31
C PRO A 818 -30.73 -5.83 4.85
N SER A 819 -29.64 -6.60 4.83
CA SER A 819 -29.55 -7.85 5.60
C SER A 819 -29.60 -7.57 7.12
N ARG A 820 -30.25 -8.46 7.86
CA ARG A 820 -30.35 -8.43 9.34
C ARG A 820 -29.80 -9.70 10.00
N TRP A 821 -29.04 -10.49 9.26
CA TRP A 821 -28.31 -11.63 9.84
C TRP A 821 -27.37 -11.14 10.93
N ARG A 822 -27.44 -11.76 12.11
CA ARG A 822 -26.52 -11.54 13.23
C ARG A 822 -25.94 -12.88 13.64
N HIS A 823 -24.67 -13.09 13.33
CA HIS A 823 -23.92 -14.28 13.70
C HIS A 823 -22.43 -13.96 13.80
N TRP A 824 -21.62 -14.96 14.15
CA TRP A 824 -20.17 -14.78 14.36
C TRP A 824 -19.49 -14.04 13.21
N GLY A 825 -19.81 -14.33 11.94
CA GLY A 825 -19.28 -13.64 10.74
C GLY A 825 -20.13 -12.52 10.13
N SER A 826 -21.23 -12.07 10.77
CA SER A 826 -22.08 -11.00 10.24
C SER A 826 -22.69 -10.19 11.37
N SER A 827 -22.45 -8.88 11.34
CA SER A 827 -22.98 -7.92 12.29
C SER A 827 -23.88 -6.96 11.54
N PRO A 828 -25.20 -6.98 11.77
CA PRO A 828 -26.11 -6.16 10.99
C PRO A 828 -25.91 -4.70 11.40
N ARG A 829 -25.77 -3.81 10.40
CA ARG A 829 -25.60 -2.36 10.64
C ARG A 829 -26.68 -1.85 11.61
N ILE A 830 -26.27 -1.15 12.66
CA ILE A 830 -27.17 -0.51 13.63
C ILE A 830 -27.31 0.97 13.22
N GLY A 831 -28.53 1.41 12.90
CA GLY A 831 -28.80 2.76 12.39
C GLY A 831 -30.09 2.83 11.59
N ARG A 832 -30.22 3.83 10.71
CA ARG A 832 -31.33 3.94 9.75
C ARG A 832 -31.46 2.67 8.90
N LEU A 833 -32.67 2.13 8.84
CA LEU A 833 -33.00 0.90 8.12
C LEU A 833 -33.23 1.16 6.62
N ASP A 834 -33.84 2.31 6.32
CA ASP A 834 -34.11 2.78 4.97
C ASP A 834 -32.84 3.07 4.17
N TYR A 835 -32.98 3.19 2.84
CA TYR A 835 -31.88 3.51 1.94
C TYR A 835 -31.81 5.04 1.73
N PRO A 836 -30.80 5.75 2.28
CA PRO A 836 -30.82 7.22 2.34
C PRO A 836 -30.37 7.85 1.03
N ILE A 837 -31.20 7.76 0.00
CA ILE A 837 -30.83 8.11 -1.37
C ILE A 837 -30.47 9.60 -1.54
N HIS A 838 -31.16 10.49 -0.83
CA HIS A 838 -30.86 11.93 -0.88
C HIS A 838 -29.46 12.25 -0.36
N ASP A 839 -29.08 11.66 0.77
CA ASP A 839 -27.77 11.89 1.38
C ASP A 839 -26.65 11.31 0.49
N LEU A 840 -26.90 10.13 -0.08
CA LEU A 840 -25.99 9.47 -1.01
C LEU A 840 -25.76 10.30 -2.27
N VAL A 841 -26.83 10.71 -2.97
CA VAL A 841 -26.71 11.51 -4.20
C VAL A 841 -26.04 12.85 -3.91
N LEU A 842 -26.46 13.55 -2.85
CA LEU A 842 -25.89 14.85 -2.48
C LEU A 842 -24.39 14.73 -2.23
N PHE A 843 -23.96 13.76 -1.42
CA PHE A 843 -22.55 13.56 -1.14
C PHE A 843 -21.75 13.28 -2.40
N MET A 844 -22.24 12.42 -3.28
CA MET A 844 -21.50 12.09 -4.49
C MET A 844 -21.38 13.29 -5.44
N GLN A 845 -22.45 14.07 -5.59
CA GLN A 845 -22.39 15.36 -6.30
C GLN A 845 -21.43 16.35 -5.62
N SER A 846 -21.40 16.36 -4.28
CA SER A 846 -20.54 17.24 -3.48
C SER A 846 -19.06 16.94 -3.70
N LEU A 847 -18.66 15.67 -3.78
CA LEU A 847 -17.27 15.28 -4.02
C LEU A 847 -16.77 15.75 -5.38
N VAL A 848 -17.57 15.53 -6.42
CA VAL A 848 -17.23 16.01 -7.78
C VAL A 848 -17.08 17.52 -7.75
N LEU A 849 -17.98 18.21 -7.06
CA LEU A 849 -17.91 19.66 -6.93
C LEU A 849 -16.68 20.13 -6.14
N TRP A 850 -16.37 19.50 -5.01
CA TRP A 850 -15.19 19.81 -4.19
C TRP A 850 -13.89 19.54 -4.94
N ASP A 851 -13.81 18.44 -5.68
CA ASP A 851 -12.65 18.09 -6.50
C ASP A 851 -12.44 19.11 -7.63
N LEU A 852 -13.50 19.46 -8.38
CA LEU A 852 -13.48 20.51 -9.41
C LEU A 852 -13.07 21.89 -8.89
N LEU A 853 -13.44 22.19 -7.65
CA LEU A 853 -13.21 23.48 -7.01
C LEU A 853 -12.07 23.45 -5.96
N SER A 854 -11.25 22.40 -5.98
CA SER A 854 -10.13 22.25 -5.04
C SER A 854 -9.02 23.26 -5.31
N GLY A 855 -8.36 23.73 -4.25
CA GLY A 855 -7.31 24.75 -4.35
C GLY A 855 -6.18 24.39 -5.31
N ASP A 856 -5.74 23.12 -5.31
CA ASP A 856 -4.67 22.63 -6.18
C ASP A 856 -5.10 22.60 -7.65
N ARG A 857 -6.32 22.12 -7.94
CA ARG A 857 -6.86 22.13 -9.31
C ARG A 857 -7.03 23.55 -9.84
N LEU A 858 -7.59 24.46 -9.05
CA LEU A 858 -7.77 25.84 -9.45
C LEU A 858 -6.43 26.57 -9.65
N SER A 859 -5.43 26.27 -8.82
CA SER A 859 -4.06 26.78 -9.01
C SER A 859 -3.45 26.24 -10.31
N ARG A 860 -3.65 24.95 -10.60
CA ARG A 860 -3.17 24.32 -11.83
C ARG A 860 -3.85 24.86 -13.09
N LEU A 861 -5.16 25.10 -13.06
CA LEU A 861 -5.88 25.75 -14.17
C LEU A 861 -5.32 27.14 -14.45
N LYS A 862 -5.10 27.94 -13.40
CA LYS A 862 -4.44 29.25 -13.52
C LYS A 862 -3.05 29.15 -14.14
N ASP A 863 -2.24 28.20 -13.71
CA ASP A 863 -0.91 27.94 -14.30
C ASP A 863 -1.00 27.53 -15.77
N MET A 864 -2.01 26.73 -16.15
CA MET A 864 -2.23 26.29 -17.52
C MET A 864 -2.63 27.45 -18.44
N GLU A 865 -3.41 28.42 -17.96
CA GLU A 865 -3.70 29.65 -18.69
C GLU A 865 -2.43 30.45 -19.00
N PHE A 866 -1.42 30.41 -18.12
CA PHE A 866 -0.13 31.05 -18.36
C PHE A 866 0.79 30.23 -19.29
N LYS A 867 0.76 28.89 -19.17
CA LYS A 867 1.64 27.97 -19.92
C LYS A 867 1.18 27.71 -21.35
N ASN A 868 -0.07 27.99 -21.69
CA ASN A 868 -0.66 27.72 -23.00
C ASN A 868 -1.18 28.99 -23.66
N LYS A 869 -1.53 28.91 -24.95
CA LYS A 869 -2.30 29.97 -25.61
C LYS A 869 -3.73 30.01 -25.06
N ALA A 870 -4.36 31.18 -25.08
CA ALA A 870 -5.70 31.39 -24.52
C ALA A 870 -6.75 30.44 -25.13
N GLU A 871 -6.72 30.23 -26.44
CA GLU A 871 -7.66 29.34 -27.14
C GLU A 871 -7.50 27.84 -26.77
N ASN A 872 -6.38 27.47 -26.16
CA ASN A 872 -6.02 26.10 -25.79
C ASN A 872 -6.13 25.83 -24.28
N SER A 873 -6.76 26.74 -23.53
CA SER A 873 -6.86 26.63 -22.07
C SER A 873 -8.32 26.67 -21.63
N LEU A 874 -8.69 25.76 -20.72
CA LEU A 874 -9.92 25.90 -19.95
C LEU A 874 -9.64 26.95 -18.87
N THR A 875 -10.42 28.03 -18.85
CA THR A 875 -10.18 29.14 -17.91
C THR A 875 -10.93 28.98 -16.60
N LEU A 876 -10.44 29.60 -15.52
CA LEU A 876 -11.16 29.67 -14.25
C LEU A 876 -12.58 30.24 -14.41
N PRO A 877 -12.82 31.37 -15.12
CA PRO A 877 -14.17 31.84 -15.38
C PRO A 877 -15.05 30.81 -16.08
N GLU A 878 -14.54 30.14 -17.12
CA GLU A 878 -15.29 29.12 -17.88
C GLU A 878 -15.75 27.96 -16.99
N LEU A 879 -14.88 27.48 -16.09
CA LEU A 879 -15.24 26.44 -15.10
C LEU A 879 -16.37 26.90 -14.17
N PHE A 880 -16.21 28.08 -13.54
CA PHE A 880 -17.19 28.62 -12.60
C PHE A 880 -18.54 28.91 -13.29
N ASP A 881 -18.51 29.47 -14.50
CA ASP A 881 -19.71 29.71 -15.31
C ASP A 881 -20.41 28.40 -15.68
N THR A 882 -19.67 27.39 -16.12
CA THR A 882 -20.24 26.08 -16.48
C THR A 882 -20.93 25.44 -15.29
N LEU A 883 -20.29 25.44 -14.11
CA LEU A 883 -20.87 24.92 -12.87
C LEU A 883 -22.12 25.70 -12.45
N GLN A 884 -22.06 27.03 -12.43
CA GLN A 884 -23.22 27.85 -12.04
C GLN A 884 -24.40 27.63 -12.99
N ASN A 885 -24.14 27.65 -14.30
CA ASN A 885 -25.18 27.54 -15.32
C ASN A 885 -25.92 26.20 -15.28
N GLY A 886 -25.23 25.11 -14.94
CA GLY A 886 -25.86 23.79 -14.86
C GLY A 886 -26.47 23.46 -13.50
N ILE A 887 -25.88 23.93 -12.39
CA ILE A 887 -26.43 23.71 -11.04
C ILE A 887 -27.67 24.59 -10.80
N TRP A 888 -27.74 25.77 -11.43
CA TRP A 888 -28.81 26.74 -11.26
C TRP A 888 -29.68 26.93 -12.52
N THR A 889 -29.78 25.93 -13.38
CA THR A 889 -30.55 25.97 -14.64
C THR A 889 -31.96 26.54 -14.45
N GLU A 890 -32.68 26.11 -13.41
CA GLU A 890 -34.05 26.52 -13.12
C GLU A 890 -34.15 28.02 -12.81
N VAL A 891 -33.10 28.60 -12.20
CA VAL A 891 -33.04 30.03 -11.85
C VAL A 891 -32.54 30.87 -13.01
N LEU A 892 -31.56 30.36 -13.77
CA LEU A 892 -30.87 31.10 -14.83
C LEU A 892 -31.60 31.01 -16.17
N LYS A 893 -32.35 29.94 -16.40
CA LYS A 893 -33.14 29.66 -17.60
C LYS A 893 -34.53 29.10 -17.19
N PRO A 894 -35.38 29.91 -16.54
CA PRO A 894 -36.68 29.43 -16.04
C PRO A 894 -37.62 29.06 -17.20
N GLU A 895 -38.18 27.84 -17.15
CA GLU A 895 -39.21 27.38 -18.09
C GLU A 895 -40.60 27.77 -17.57
N GLY A 896 -40.96 29.05 -17.73
CA GLY A 896 -42.29 29.57 -17.37
C GLY A 896 -42.27 30.72 -16.37
N LYS A 897 -43.46 31.08 -15.86
CA LYS A 897 -43.63 32.19 -14.91
C LYS A 897 -43.22 31.82 -13.48
N THR A 898 -43.31 30.55 -13.13
CA THR A 898 -43.01 30.00 -11.81
C THR A 898 -42.12 28.78 -11.98
N ILE A 899 -41.16 28.61 -11.07
CA ILE A 899 -40.21 27.50 -11.10
C ILE A 899 -40.52 26.52 -9.98
N THR A 900 -40.21 25.25 -10.23
CA THR A 900 -40.20 24.18 -9.23
C THR A 900 -38.81 23.58 -9.23
N ILE A 901 -38.19 23.40 -8.07
CA ILE A 901 -36.86 22.79 -7.97
C ILE A 901 -36.98 21.49 -7.18
N SER A 902 -36.58 20.37 -7.77
CA SER A 902 -36.68 19.05 -7.13
C SER A 902 -35.82 18.91 -5.84
N SER A 903 -36.16 17.94 -4.99
CA SER A 903 -35.50 17.76 -3.68
C SER A 903 -34.00 17.48 -3.78
N LEU A 904 -33.58 16.65 -4.76
CA LEU A 904 -32.17 16.38 -5.04
C LEU A 904 -31.45 17.64 -5.54
N ARG A 905 -32.10 18.42 -6.42
CA ARG A 905 -31.52 19.65 -6.98
C ARG A 905 -31.26 20.73 -5.94
N ARG A 906 -32.19 20.93 -5.00
CA ARG A 906 -31.98 21.85 -3.86
C ARG A 906 -30.79 21.44 -3.00
N GLY A 907 -30.46 20.14 -2.93
CA GLY A 907 -29.28 19.63 -2.23
C GLY A 907 -27.99 20.19 -2.81
N ILE A 908 -27.72 19.90 -4.08
CA ILE A 908 -26.47 20.34 -4.75
C ILE A 908 -26.39 21.87 -4.90
N GLN A 909 -27.51 22.55 -5.07
CA GLN A 909 -27.57 24.02 -5.08
C GLN A 909 -27.09 24.63 -3.75
N ARG A 910 -27.53 24.08 -2.60
CA ARG A 910 -27.01 24.49 -1.28
C ARG A 910 -25.53 24.18 -1.12
N GLN A 911 -25.08 23.00 -1.56
CA GLN A 911 -23.67 22.65 -1.49
C GLN A 911 -22.81 23.59 -2.33
N TYR A 912 -23.26 23.97 -3.53
CA TYR A 912 -22.56 24.94 -4.37
C TYR A 912 -22.40 26.29 -3.69
N VAL A 913 -23.48 26.82 -3.11
CA VAL A 913 -23.42 28.07 -2.35
C VAL A 913 -22.49 27.95 -1.17
N GLU A 914 -22.51 26.82 -0.44
CA GLU A 914 -21.61 26.61 0.69
C GLU A 914 -20.15 26.57 0.26
N THR A 915 -19.81 25.78 -0.77
CA THR A 915 -18.43 25.68 -1.27
C THR A 915 -17.89 27.06 -1.68
N LEU A 916 -18.67 27.87 -2.43
CA LEU A 916 -18.25 29.22 -2.77
C LEU A 916 -18.17 30.14 -1.54
N SER A 917 -19.07 29.99 -0.58
CA SER A 917 -19.06 30.76 0.66
C SER A 917 -17.80 30.50 1.47
N GLU A 918 -17.37 29.24 1.57
CA GLU A 918 -16.12 28.86 2.24
C GLU A 918 -14.89 29.47 1.54
N MET A 919 -14.90 29.59 0.21
CA MET A 919 -13.82 30.28 -0.52
C MET A 919 -13.77 31.76 -0.15
N VAL A 920 -14.92 32.45 -0.21
CA VAL A 920 -15.04 33.88 0.09
C VAL A 920 -14.65 34.17 1.54
N LEU A 921 -15.10 33.33 2.47
CA LEU A 921 -14.84 33.45 3.90
C LEU A 921 -13.45 32.93 4.33
N ARG A 922 -12.56 32.57 3.38
CA ARG A 922 -11.19 32.09 3.65
C ARG A 922 -11.14 30.83 4.54
N LYS A 923 -12.19 30.00 4.51
CA LYS A 923 -12.23 28.71 5.25
C LYS A 923 -11.48 27.59 4.53
N GLN A 924 -11.24 27.75 3.24
CA GLN A 924 -10.44 26.85 2.41
C GLN A 924 -9.39 27.60 1.59
N TYR A 925 -8.29 26.92 1.29
CA TYR A 925 -7.24 27.44 0.42
C TYR A 925 -7.67 27.34 -1.04
N VAL A 926 -7.65 28.48 -1.74
CA VAL A 926 -7.84 28.62 -3.19
C VAL A 926 -7.00 29.81 -3.68
N PRO A 927 -6.59 29.86 -4.96
CA PRO A 927 -5.92 31.04 -5.51
C PRO A 927 -6.83 32.28 -5.45
N GLU A 928 -6.27 33.47 -5.24
CA GLU A 928 -7.05 34.71 -5.03
C GLU A 928 -7.98 35.06 -6.21
N ASP A 929 -7.60 34.72 -7.45
CA ASP A 929 -8.46 34.91 -8.62
C ASP A 929 -9.72 34.03 -8.54
N ALA A 930 -9.57 32.77 -8.10
CA ALA A 930 -10.71 31.88 -7.89
C ALA A 930 -11.60 32.35 -6.72
N ARG A 931 -11.01 32.89 -5.65
CA ARG A 931 -11.78 33.50 -4.56
C ARG A 931 -12.60 34.69 -5.05
N THR A 932 -11.99 35.54 -5.87
CA THR A 932 -12.67 36.71 -6.47
C THR A 932 -13.80 36.26 -7.38
N LEU A 933 -13.59 35.21 -8.18
CA LEU A 933 -14.65 34.60 -8.98
C LEU A 933 -15.76 34.01 -8.12
N ALA A 934 -15.46 33.31 -7.02
CA ALA A 934 -16.47 32.80 -6.10
C ALA A 934 -17.36 33.92 -5.55
N TRP A 935 -16.76 35.03 -5.08
CA TRP A 935 -17.49 36.22 -4.65
C TRP A 935 -18.37 36.78 -5.78
N TYR A 936 -17.81 36.91 -6.98
CA TYR A 936 -18.53 37.44 -8.13
C TYR A 936 -19.72 36.55 -8.53
N LYS A 937 -19.55 35.22 -8.54
CA LYS A 937 -20.59 34.26 -8.89
C LYS A 937 -21.72 34.23 -7.86
N LEU A 938 -21.41 34.34 -6.57
CA LEU A 938 -22.42 34.51 -5.51
C LEU A 938 -23.23 35.79 -5.70
N LYS A 939 -22.56 36.91 -6.03
CA LYS A 939 -23.25 38.17 -6.33
C LYS A 939 -24.18 38.05 -7.54
N GLN A 940 -23.69 37.50 -8.65
CA GLN A 940 -24.51 37.26 -9.86
C GLN A 940 -25.71 36.36 -9.56
N LEU A 941 -25.53 35.32 -8.74
CA LEU A 941 -26.60 34.42 -8.35
C LEU A 941 -27.68 35.14 -7.54
N SER A 942 -27.26 35.97 -6.57
CA SER A 942 -28.19 36.76 -5.74
C SER A 942 -29.12 37.61 -6.59
N GLU A 943 -28.58 38.31 -7.59
CA GLU A 943 -29.35 39.17 -8.50
C GLU A 943 -30.35 38.36 -9.35
N LYS A 944 -30.00 37.12 -9.74
CA LYS A 944 -30.90 36.24 -10.50
C LYS A 944 -32.01 35.65 -9.64
N LEU A 945 -31.69 35.28 -8.39
CA LEU A 945 -32.67 34.77 -7.43
C LEU A 945 -33.78 35.78 -7.10
N ASP A 946 -33.51 37.09 -7.18
CA ASP A 946 -34.51 38.14 -6.98
C ASP A 946 -35.62 38.14 -8.05
N ASN A 947 -35.35 37.58 -9.23
CA ASN A 947 -36.20 37.67 -10.41
C ASN A 947 -37.07 36.42 -10.65
N VAL A 948 -36.92 35.37 -9.83
CA VAL A 948 -37.67 34.12 -9.96
C VAL A 948 -38.74 33.99 -8.88
N ARG A 949 -39.83 33.28 -9.21
CA ARG A 949 -40.95 33.01 -8.31
C ARG A 949 -41.26 31.52 -8.29
N ALA A 950 -41.72 31.02 -7.16
CA ALA A 950 -42.15 29.63 -6.99
C ALA A 950 -43.51 29.60 -6.27
N GLU A 951 -44.33 28.62 -6.62
CA GLU A 951 -45.65 28.40 -5.99
C GLU A 951 -45.58 27.36 -4.87
N ASP A 952 -44.73 26.33 -5.01
CA ASP A 952 -44.56 25.32 -3.96
C ASP A 952 -43.71 25.85 -2.80
N GLU A 953 -44.09 25.44 -1.59
CA GLU A 953 -43.50 25.95 -0.34
C GLU A 953 -42.01 25.60 -0.20
N TYR A 954 -41.60 24.41 -0.66
CA TYR A 954 -40.22 23.95 -0.55
C TYR A 954 -39.28 24.78 -1.43
N THR A 955 -39.64 25.01 -2.70
CA THR A 955 -38.84 25.84 -3.60
C THR A 955 -38.82 27.28 -3.12
N LYS A 956 -39.96 27.82 -2.69
CA LYS A 956 -40.05 29.19 -2.14
C LYS A 956 -39.13 29.37 -0.92
N ALA A 957 -39.20 28.46 0.06
CA ALA A 957 -38.35 28.51 1.24
C ALA A 957 -36.86 28.38 0.89
N HIS A 958 -36.52 27.48 -0.04
CA HIS A 958 -35.14 27.30 -0.49
C HIS A 958 -34.56 28.55 -1.16
N LEU A 959 -35.31 29.19 -2.06
CA LEU A 959 -34.85 30.41 -2.73
C LEU A 959 -34.67 31.57 -1.72
N LEU A 960 -35.58 31.71 -0.75
CA LEU A 960 -35.49 32.74 0.30
C LEU A 960 -34.28 32.53 1.21
N GLU A 961 -34.08 31.32 1.73
CA GLU A 961 -32.94 30.99 2.60
C GLU A 961 -31.61 31.12 1.84
N THR A 962 -31.55 30.67 0.58
CA THR A 962 -30.36 30.82 -0.26
C THR A 962 -29.98 32.28 -0.44
N ARG A 963 -30.95 33.16 -0.74
CA ARG A 963 -30.69 34.61 -0.87
C ARG A 963 -30.16 35.21 0.43
N ASP A 964 -30.79 34.89 1.56
CA ASP A 964 -30.34 35.37 2.87
C ASP A 964 -28.92 34.90 3.20
N ARG A 965 -28.60 33.62 2.93
CA ARG A 965 -27.26 33.07 3.13
C ARG A 965 -26.22 33.76 2.26
N ILE A 966 -26.49 33.92 0.97
CA ILE A 966 -25.57 34.62 0.05
C ILE A 966 -25.33 36.05 0.54
N LYS A 967 -26.40 36.76 0.91
CA LYS A 967 -26.29 38.12 1.44
C LYS A 967 -25.39 38.17 2.69
N LYS A 968 -25.61 37.30 3.67
CA LYS A 968 -24.79 37.21 4.88
C LYS A 968 -23.31 36.94 4.59
N VAL A 969 -23.02 36.12 3.57
CA VAL A 969 -21.65 35.82 3.15
C VAL A 969 -20.98 37.02 2.48
N LEU A 970 -21.70 37.73 1.59
CA LEU A 970 -21.21 38.92 0.91
C LEU A 970 -21.04 40.12 1.86
N ASP A 971 -21.87 40.20 2.90
CA ASP A 971 -21.83 41.24 3.94
C ASP A 971 -20.87 40.88 5.10
N ALA A 972 -20.30 39.67 5.12
CA ALA A 972 -19.44 39.23 6.20
C ALA A 972 -18.16 40.10 6.28
N PRO A 973 -17.76 40.54 7.49
CA PRO A 973 -16.54 41.31 7.65
C PRO A 973 -15.33 40.44 7.25
N LEU A 974 -14.49 40.95 6.36
CA LEU A 974 -13.24 40.29 6.01
C LEU A 974 -12.39 40.15 7.28
N GLN A 975 -11.99 38.92 7.64
CA GLN A 975 -10.85 38.75 8.54
C GLN A 975 -9.62 39.31 7.82
N GLY A 976 -9.02 40.36 8.38
CA GLY A 976 -7.70 40.82 7.96
C GLY A 976 -6.70 39.65 8.08
N ASN A 977 -5.82 39.54 7.09
CA ASN A 977 -4.78 38.50 7.02
C ASN A 977 -3.81 38.57 8.20
#